data_AF-A0A0E2D391-F1
#
_entry.id   AF-A0A0E2D391-F1
#
_cell.length_a   1.000
_cell.length_b   1.000
_cell.length_c   1.000
_cell.angle_alpha   90.00
_cell.angle_beta   90.00
_cell.angle_gamma   90.00
#
_symmetry.space_group_name_H-M   'P 1'
#
loop_
_entity.id
_entity.type
_entity.pdbx_description
1 polymer ?
#
loop_
_entity_poly.entity_id
_entity_poly.type
_entity_poly.pdbx_seq_one_letter_code
_entity_poly.pdbx_strand_id
1 'polypeptide(L)'
;MPPNMKKISLFYIFLIFLFILSLGFILQSGKNLELEKENFHSSQVLLSKKYLDNTPNESSKINFPRPGFLDLEAIVKIFSGHLKQPISRLLLQLIVIILAARFCGKLATILGQPSVIGEILAGILLGPSLLGLIFPEGFQLLFPKESLSTLQILSQLGLLLFMFVVGMELDLKILRNQAESAIVISHSSIMFPFLLGAGLAYLIYVPLAPEGVDFIAFCLFMGIGMSITAFPVLARIILEKGLTKTTLGSLALTAAAADDVTAWCVLAIVVTIVNAGSFSSGILMIVMSLTYMFVMWKGILPLMKRAGNLYTTKESMTKSITAFFFLFIFISAWITEAIGIHALFGAFLAGVVMPDKKELRNNLVEKIEDFSLTVLLPLFFAFTGLRTKFGLLSSSGLWPVFFLILFVAVLGKLGGSAIASRLSGKSWMDSFSIGILMNTRGLMELIVLNIGYDLGVLSEEIFSMMVLMALTTTVMTGPGLKLIELFFTKRDTIVKPTLNSGILISFAQHTRGLELLKIAYGLFPEKKKERNVTAVHLSPDSNISESHAEKYESLSFTPLKELSKDLNVNLSTIYKTSTNITKDIVRIVNEGNYKLLLIGAARSFFSDDILGGKIRTILNETNCNTGILFSSQLQDIKNIHILFGREKDLELLQIAKRLAANYNSRLSIVDLNGSTNQPQIKQSLKKEKVKILTPVDWKQFDLILCDLDIWENHSEFRVDELPQGGGLLLIRSTDGFIIEA
;
A
#
# COMPACT_ATOMS: atom_id res chain seq x y z
N MET A 1 35.04 -2.79 -1.54
CA MET A 1 33.75 -2.53 -0.86
C MET A 1 33.69 -1.07 -0.46
N PRO A 2 32.68 -0.29 -0.88
CA PRO A 2 32.49 1.08 -0.40
C PRO A 2 32.32 1.11 1.13
N PRO A 3 32.70 2.21 1.80
CA PRO A 3 32.83 2.29 3.26
C PRO A 3 31.54 1.98 4.04
N ASN A 4 30.36 2.19 3.46
CA ASN A 4 29.08 1.82 4.08
C ASN A 4 28.84 0.30 4.17
N MET A 5 29.37 -0.49 3.23
CA MET A 5 29.15 -1.96 3.21
C MET A 5 29.85 -2.66 4.37
N LYS A 6 31.05 -2.19 4.76
CA LYS A 6 31.77 -2.74 5.91
C LYS A 6 31.03 -2.46 7.22
N LYS A 7 30.42 -1.29 7.38
CA LYS A 7 29.64 -0.92 8.58
C LYS A 7 28.37 -1.76 8.71
N ILE A 8 27.65 -1.98 7.61
CA ILE A 8 26.43 -2.80 7.57
C ILE A 8 26.75 -4.26 7.92
N SER A 9 27.79 -4.83 7.30
CA SER A 9 28.22 -6.20 7.59
C SER A 9 28.69 -6.39 9.05
N LEU A 10 29.47 -5.45 9.59
CA LEU A 10 29.92 -5.48 10.99
C LEU A 10 28.75 -5.41 11.97
N PHE A 11 27.79 -4.50 11.72
CA PHE A 11 26.57 -4.39 12.52
C PHE A 11 25.76 -5.69 12.48
N TYR A 12 25.60 -6.28 11.29
CA TYR A 12 24.84 -7.50 11.11
C TYR A 12 25.47 -8.70 11.84
N ILE A 13 26.80 -8.87 11.80
CA ILE A 13 27.51 -9.89 12.56
C ILE A 13 27.35 -9.67 14.06
N PHE A 14 27.50 -8.42 14.52
CA PHE A 14 27.29 -8.05 15.93
C PHE A 14 25.86 -8.37 16.40
N LEU A 15 24.86 -8.05 15.58
CA LEU A 15 23.45 -8.32 15.87
C LEU A 15 23.19 -9.83 16.03
N ILE A 16 23.73 -10.66 15.13
CA ILE A 16 23.61 -12.13 15.23
C ILE A 16 24.26 -12.65 16.51
N PHE A 17 25.47 -12.19 16.83
CA PHE A 17 26.16 -12.58 18.04
C PHE A 17 25.37 -12.18 19.30
N LEU A 18 24.90 -10.94 19.36
CA LEU A 18 24.10 -10.43 20.48
C LEU A 18 22.80 -11.23 20.65
N PHE A 19 22.13 -11.57 19.55
CA PHE A 19 20.91 -12.37 19.57
C PHE A 19 21.13 -13.76 20.15
N ILE A 20 22.14 -14.47 19.65
CA ILE A 20 22.46 -15.83 20.12
C ILE A 20 22.82 -15.81 21.61
N LEU A 21 23.64 -14.86 22.04
CA LEU A 21 24.07 -14.75 23.44
C LEU A 21 22.91 -14.38 24.37
N SER A 22 22.08 -13.40 23.98
CA SER A 22 20.93 -12.96 24.77
C SER A 22 19.85 -14.04 24.85
N LEU A 23 19.56 -14.72 23.73
CA LEU A 23 18.60 -15.81 23.71
C LEU A 23 19.09 -17.00 24.55
N GLY A 24 20.37 -17.36 24.45
CA GLY A 24 20.97 -18.40 25.28
C GLY A 24 20.84 -18.10 26.77
N PHE A 25 21.09 -16.85 27.17
CA PHE A 25 20.93 -16.39 28.55
C PHE A 25 19.47 -16.47 29.04
N ILE A 26 18.50 -16.03 28.22
CA ILE A 26 17.06 -16.10 28.55
C ILE A 26 16.62 -17.55 28.72
N LEU A 27 16.99 -18.43 27.78
CA LEU A 27 16.63 -19.85 27.82
C LEU A 27 17.25 -20.56 29.04
N GLN A 28 18.49 -20.24 29.40
CA GLN A 28 19.13 -20.80 30.58
C GLN A 28 18.48 -20.31 31.88
N SER A 29 18.14 -19.02 31.94
CA SER A 29 17.49 -18.42 33.12
C SER A 29 16.06 -18.93 33.31
N GLY A 30 15.33 -19.18 32.23
CA GLY A 30 13.96 -19.68 32.26
C GLY A 30 13.82 -21.11 32.80
N LYS A 31 14.84 -21.96 32.67
CA LYS A 31 14.85 -23.30 33.31
C LYS A 31 14.69 -23.24 34.83
N ASN A 32 15.13 -22.14 35.47
CA ASN A 32 14.95 -21.96 36.91
C ASN A 32 13.49 -21.63 37.28
N LEU A 33 12.70 -21.06 36.36
CA LEU A 33 11.28 -20.74 36.58
C LEU A 33 10.37 -21.97 36.50
N GLU A 34 10.78 -23.03 35.82
CA GLU A 34 10.00 -24.28 35.73
C GLU A 34 9.78 -24.89 37.14
N LEU A 35 10.80 -24.81 38.01
CA LEU A 35 10.71 -25.23 39.41
C LEU A 35 9.81 -24.32 40.27
N GLU A 36 9.76 -23.02 39.97
CA GLU A 36 8.88 -22.08 40.68
C GLU A 36 7.41 -22.23 40.25
N LYS A 37 7.15 -22.55 38.98
CA LYS A 37 5.80 -22.81 38.46
C LYS A 37 5.18 -24.05 39.12
N GLU A 38 5.95 -25.13 39.29
CA GLU A 38 5.49 -26.32 40.02
C GLU A 38 5.08 -26.00 41.48
N ASN A 39 5.80 -25.08 42.13
CA ASN A 39 5.50 -24.60 43.50
C ASN A 39 4.31 -23.63 43.55
N PHE A 40 4.09 -22.83 42.50
CA PHE A 40 2.98 -21.88 42.41
C PHE A 40 1.63 -22.61 42.22
N HIS A 41 1.54 -23.57 41.28
CA HIS A 41 0.31 -24.33 41.06
C HIS A 41 -0.06 -25.22 42.25
N SER A 42 0.92 -25.81 42.94
CA SER A 42 0.66 -26.61 44.16
C SER A 42 0.07 -25.79 45.31
N SER A 43 0.35 -24.49 45.40
CA SER A 43 -0.22 -23.59 46.40
C SER A 43 -1.66 -23.11 46.11
N GLN A 44 -2.11 -23.11 44.84
CA GLN A 44 -3.50 -22.80 44.47
C GLN A 44 -4.45 -24.02 44.54
N VAL A 45 -3.92 -25.25 44.50
CA VAL A 45 -4.72 -26.50 44.51
C VAL A 45 -5.33 -26.83 45.89
N LEU A 46 -5.03 -26.06 46.94
CA LEU A 46 -5.59 -26.27 48.30
C LEU A 46 -6.92 -25.54 48.58
N LEU A 47 -7.49 -24.82 47.62
CA LEU A 47 -8.73 -24.02 47.83
C LEU A 47 -9.93 -24.37 46.92
N SER A 48 -9.88 -25.44 46.13
CA SER A 48 -11.04 -25.86 45.34
C SER A 48 -11.22 -27.38 45.32
N LYS A 49 -11.87 -27.91 46.35
CA LYS A 49 -12.48 -29.25 46.30
C LYS A 49 -13.68 -29.36 47.22
N LYS A 50 -14.87 -29.03 46.71
CA LYS A 50 -16.16 -29.54 47.22
C LYS A 50 -17.27 -29.25 46.21
N TYR A 51 -17.67 -30.28 45.45
CA TYR A 51 -19.01 -30.89 45.50
C TYR A 51 -19.19 -31.78 44.26
N LEU A 52 -19.54 -33.05 44.50
CA LEU A 52 -20.02 -34.01 43.52
C LEU A 52 -21.33 -34.63 44.03
N ASP A 53 -22.18 -34.98 43.06
CA ASP A 53 -23.25 -36.00 43.03
C ASP A 53 -24.60 -35.79 43.75
N ASN A 54 -25.73 -35.84 43.00
CA ASN A 54 -26.43 -37.09 42.63
C ASN A 54 -27.71 -36.89 41.77
N THR A 55 -28.12 -37.99 41.11
CA THR A 55 -29.13 -38.32 40.05
C THR A 55 -30.62 -38.37 40.54
N PRO A 56 -31.70 -38.82 39.82
CA PRO A 56 -31.83 -39.55 38.53
C PRO A 56 -33.04 -39.21 37.59
N ASN A 57 -33.12 -40.00 36.49
CA ASN A 57 -34.14 -40.14 35.42
C ASN A 57 -35.63 -39.94 35.77
N GLU A 58 -36.40 -39.44 34.78
CA GLU A 58 -37.76 -39.94 34.52
C GLU A 58 -38.18 -39.80 33.05
N SER A 59 -38.72 -40.89 32.51
CA SER A 59 -39.40 -41.00 31.22
C SER A 59 -40.91 -40.70 31.38
N SER A 60 -41.54 -40.04 30.40
CA SER A 60 -42.63 -40.66 29.60
C SER A 60 -43.54 -39.67 28.85
N LYS A 61 -44.08 -40.22 27.74
CA LYS A 61 -45.35 -39.93 27.05
C LYS A 61 -45.48 -38.69 26.16
N ILE A 62 -45.33 -39.01 24.87
CA ILE A 62 -45.83 -38.32 23.69
C ILE A 62 -47.38 -38.29 23.72
N ASN A 63 -47.96 -37.12 23.51
CA ASN A 63 -49.35 -36.95 23.07
C ASN A 63 -49.35 -36.09 21.80
N PHE A 64 -49.94 -36.61 20.72
CA PHE A 64 -50.19 -35.87 19.48
C PHE A 64 -51.64 -35.36 19.45
N PRO A 65 -51.89 -34.10 19.06
CA PRO A 65 -53.11 -33.70 18.38
C PRO A 65 -52.90 -33.58 16.86
N ARG A 66 -54.00 -33.77 16.12
CA ARG A 66 -54.12 -33.77 14.64
C ARG A 66 -53.83 -32.40 14.00
N PRO A 67 -53.50 -32.36 12.69
CA PRO A 67 -52.95 -31.18 12.04
C PRO A 67 -54.02 -30.12 11.75
N GLY A 68 -53.74 -28.88 12.17
CA GLY A 68 -54.40 -27.68 11.66
C GLY A 68 -53.69 -27.17 10.41
N PHE A 69 -54.45 -26.71 9.43
CA PHE A 69 -53.95 -26.18 8.15
C PHE A 69 -53.02 -24.98 8.40
N LEU A 70 -51.76 -25.06 7.94
CA LEU A 70 -50.68 -24.06 8.09
C LEU A 70 -50.25 -23.77 9.55
N ASP A 71 -49.78 -24.80 10.23
CA ASP A 71 -49.20 -24.66 11.57
C ASP A 71 -47.77 -24.06 11.48
N LEU A 72 -47.67 -22.74 11.69
CA LEU A 72 -46.40 -21.99 11.67
C LEU A 72 -45.38 -22.57 12.67
N GLU A 73 -45.85 -23.12 13.80
CA GLU A 73 -45.00 -23.78 14.79
C GLU A 73 -44.40 -25.08 14.26
N ALA A 74 -45.14 -25.85 13.46
CA ALA A 74 -44.63 -27.05 12.82
C ALA A 74 -43.60 -26.71 11.73
N ILE A 75 -43.83 -25.64 10.95
CA ILE A 75 -42.87 -25.13 9.96
C ILE A 75 -41.59 -24.65 10.67
N VAL A 76 -41.72 -23.89 11.76
CA VAL A 76 -40.58 -23.45 12.59
C VAL A 76 -39.85 -24.63 13.24
N LYS A 77 -40.56 -25.67 13.70
CA LYS A 77 -39.95 -26.90 14.25
C LYS A 77 -39.21 -27.71 13.18
N ILE A 78 -39.78 -27.82 11.98
CA ILE A 78 -39.16 -28.52 10.85
C ILE A 78 -37.93 -27.75 10.40
N PHE A 79 -38.03 -26.44 10.15
CA PHE A 79 -36.88 -25.62 9.78
C PHE A 79 -35.80 -25.60 10.87
N SER A 80 -36.16 -25.42 12.15
CA SER A 80 -35.19 -25.45 13.25
C SER A 80 -34.54 -26.83 13.45
N GLY A 81 -35.25 -27.92 13.13
CA GLY A 81 -34.69 -29.27 13.11
C GLY A 81 -33.67 -29.46 11.98
N HIS A 82 -33.97 -29.00 10.77
CA HIS A 82 -33.04 -29.07 9.63
C HIS A 82 -31.84 -28.12 9.78
N LEU A 83 -32.02 -26.95 10.41
CA LEU A 83 -30.94 -26.00 10.71
C LEU A 83 -29.91 -26.55 11.72
N LYS A 84 -30.25 -27.60 12.47
CA LYS A 84 -29.32 -28.29 13.37
C LYS A 84 -28.44 -29.33 12.64
N GLN A 85 -28.78 -29.70 11.40
CA GLN A 85 -27.94 -30.60 10.61
C GLN A 85 -26.58 -29.95 10.34
N PRO A 86 -25.45 -30.69 10.48
CA PRO A 86 -24.11 -30.10 10.39
C PRO A 86 -23.88 -29.27 9.12
N ILE A 87 -24.33 -29.77 7.97
CA ILE A 87 -24.18 -29.06 6.68
C ILE A 87 -25.06 -27.81 6.59
N SER A 88 -26.31 -27.86 7.06
CA SER A 88 -27.22 -26.71 7.03
C SER A 88 -26.71 -25.61 7.95
N ARG A 89 -26.23 -25.98 9.14
CA ARG A 89 -25.59 -25.06 10.07
C ARG A 89 -24.33 -24.45 9.48
N LEU A 90 -23.46 -25.25 8.87
CA LEU A 90 -22.23 -24.76 8.24
C LEU A 90 -22.55 -23.73 7.14
N LEU A 91 -23.54 -24.03 6.28
CA LEU A 91 -23.96 -23.08 5.24
C LEU A 91 -24.49 -21.78 5.86
N LEU A 92 -25.29 -21.86 6.93
CA LEU A 92 -25.76 -20.67 7.63
C LEU A 92 -24.60 -19.88 8.26
N GLN A 93 -23.65 -20.55 8.91
CA GLN A 93 -22.45 -19.94 9.48
C GLN A 93 -21.64 -19.22 8.40
N LEU A 94 -21.43 -19.85 7.24
CA LEU A 94 -20.73 -19.24 6.11
C LEU A 94 -21.45 -17.98 5.61
N ILE A 95 -22.78 -18.02 5.46
CA ILE A 95 -23.57 -16.86 5.06
C ILE A 95 -23.38 -15.70 6.06
N VAL A 96 -23.56 -15.97 7.35
CA VAL A 96 -23.46 -14.95 8.41
C VAL A 96 -22.04 -14.38 8.50
N ILE A 97 -21.02 -15.25 8.50
CA ILE A 97 -19.61 -14.85 8.57
C ILE A 97 -19.23 -14.00 7.37
N ILE A 98 -19.54 -14.43 6.15
CA ILE A 98 -19.15 -13.71 4.94
C ILE A 98 -19.86 -12.35 4.89
N LEU A 99 -21.16 -12.28 5.21
CA LEU A 99 -21.89 -11.01 5.24
C LEU A 99 -21.31 -10.05 6.28
N ALA A 100 -21.04 -10.52 7.50
CA ALA A 100 -20.46 -9.71 8.56
C ALA A 100 -19.04 -9.24 8.21
N ALA A 101 -18.19 -10.13 7.69
CA ALA A 101 -16.83 -9.83 7.30
C ALA A 101 -16.77 -8.81 6.15
N ARG A 102 -17.66 -8.94 5.15
CA ARG A 102 -17.76 -7.96 4.05
C ARG A 102 -18.26 -6.60 4.52
N PHE A 103 -19.26 -6.59 5.39
CA PHE A 103 -19.78 -5.34 5.95
C PHE A 103 -18.73 -4.62 6.78
N CYS A 104 -18.12 -5.31 7.75
CA CYS A 104 -17.09 -4.73 8.62
C CYS A 104 -15.81 -4.38 7.84
N GLY A 105 -15.42 -5.20 6.86
CA GLY A 105 -14.30 -4.91 5.96
C GLY A 105 -14.52 -3.63 5.15
N LYS A 106 -15.73 -3.42 4.63
CA LYS A 106 -16.09 -2.18 3.93
C LYS A 106 -16.05 -0.97 4.89
N LEU A 107 -16.57 -1.11 6.11
CA LEU A 107 -16.46 -0.06 7.13
C LEU A 107 -14.99 0.27 7.45
N ALA A 108 -14.13 -0.73 7.61
CA ALA A 108 -12.71 -0.52 7.83
C ALA A 108 -12.07 0.28 6.68
N THR A 109 -12.37 -0.08 5.42
CA THR A 109 -11.85 0.66 4.26
C THR A 109 -12.34 2.11 4.18
N ILE A 110 -13.58 2.39 4.60
CA ILE A 110 -14.11 3.76 4.68
C ILE A 110 -13.34 4.58 5.72
N LEU A 111 -12.92 3.94 6.82
CA LEU A 111 -12.10 4.55 7.87
C LEU A 111 -10.61 4.63 7.51
N GLY A 112 -10.21 4.24 6.28
CA GLY A 112 -8.83 4.26 5.82
C GLY A 112 -7.96 3.13 6.38
N GLN A 113 -8.58 2.02 6.77
CA GLN A 113 -7.95 0.81 7.30
C GLN A 113 -8.06 -0.37 6.32
N PRO A 114 -7.10 -1.31 6.28
CA PRO A 114 -7.20 -2.52 5.47
C PRO A 114 -8.45 -3.35 5.80
N SER A 115 -9.08 -3.97 4.79
CA SER A 115 -10.33 -4.75 4.97
C SER A 115 -10.17 -5.90 5.98
N VAL A 116 -8.99 -6.51 6.03
CA VAL A 116 -8.62 -7.60 6.96
C VAL A 116 -8.91 -7.23 8.41
N ILE A 117 -8.70 -5.97 8.81
CA ILE A 117 -9.00 -5.50 10.18
C ILE A 117 -10.50 -5.64 10.45
N GLY A 118 -11.34 -5.21 9.50
CA GLY A 118 -12.78 -5.36 9.59
C GLY A 118 -13.24 -6.82 9.58
N GLU A 119 -12.56 -7.69 8.84
CA GLU A 119 -12.87 -9.13 8.78
C GLU A 119 -12.60 -9.84 10.12
N ILE A 120 -11.50 -9.51 10.80
CA ILE A 120 -11.19 -10.01 12.14
C ILE A 120 -12.17 -9.45 13.17
N LEU A 121 -12.47 -8.14 13.10
CA LEU A 121 -13.46 -7.49 13.95
C LEU A 121 -14.84 -8.12 13.79
N ALA A 122 -15.25 -8.50 12.58
CA ALA A 122 -16.50 -9.23 12.36
C ALA A 122 -16.53 -10.53 13.17
N GLY A 123 -15.43 -11.28 13.19
CA GLY A 123 -15.29 -12.48 14.01
C GLY A 123 -15.43 -12.23 15.50
N ILE A 124 -14.80 -11.16 16.00
CA ILE A 124 -14.91 -10.71 17.40
C ILE A 124 -16.36 -10.37 17.75
N LEU A 125 -17.04 -9.62 16.87
CA LEU A 125 -18.42 -9.18 17.06
C LEU A 125 -19.40 -10.37 17.05
N LEU A 126 -19.18 -11.34 16.15
CA LEU A 126 -19.93 -12.60 16.09
C LEU A 126 -19.56 -13.58 17.20
N GLY A 127 -18.41 -13.38 17.84
CA GLY A 127 -17.87 -14.23 18.87
C GLY A 127 -18.54 -14.07 20.24
N PRO A 128 -18.04 -14.80 21.25
CA PRO A 128 -18.54 -14.72 22.61
C PRO A 128 -18.35 -13.33 23.25
N SER A 129 -17.40 -12.54 22.72
CA SER A 129 -17.08 -11.20 23.22
C SER A 129 -18.21 -10.17 23.03
N LEU A 130 -19.12 -10.37 22.07
CA LEU A 130 -20.26 -9.46 21.86
C LEU A 130 -21.57 -10.22 21.61
N LEU A 131 -21.68 -10.97 20.51
CA LEU A 131 -22.93 -11.69 20.20
C LEU A 131 -23.26 -12.71 21.29
N GLY A 132 -22.27 -13.47 21.79
CA GLY A 132 -22.49 -14.39 22.90
C GLY A 132 -22.82 -13.73 24.23
N LEU A 133 -22.54 -12.43 24.40
CA LEU A 133 -22.87 -11.65 25.58
C LEU A 133 -24.29 -11.05 25.49
N ILE A 134 -24.63 -10.46 24.33
CA ILE A 134 -25.90 -9.74 24.12
C ILE A 134 -27.03 -10.70 23.71
N PHE A 135 -26.72 -11.73 22.92
CA PHE A 135 -27.70 -12.71 22.45
C PHE A 135 -27.14 -14.16 22.51
N PRO A 136 -27.03 -14.74 23.72
CA PRO A 136 -26.42 -16.06 23.94
C PRO A 136 -27.12 -17.20 23.17
N GLU A 137 -28.45 -17.15 23.05
CA GLU A 137 -29.24 -18.18 22.35
C GLU A 137 -28.94 -18.21 20.85
N GLY A 138 -28.87 -17.04 20.20
CA GLY A 138 -28.47 -16.93 18.80
C GLY A 138 -27.02 -17.35 18.58
N PHE A 139 -26.12 -17.00 19.50
CA PHE A 139 -24.74 -17.47 19.45
C PHE A 139 -24.65 -18.99 19.55
N GLN A 140 -25.37 -19.64 20.46
CA GLN A 140 -25.37 -21.11 20.59
C GLN A 140 -26.06 -21.81 19.41
N LEU A 141 -27.03 -21.17 18.76
CA LEU A 141 -27.65 -21.67 17.54
C LEU A 141 -26.67 -21.66 16.36
N LEU A 142 -25.96 -20.53 16.21
CA LEU A 142 -25.03 -20.30 15.11
C LEU A 142 -23.69 -20.99 15.32
N PHE A 143 -23.09 -20.87 16.49
CA PHE A 143 -21.72 -21.31 16.80
C PHE A 143 -21.64 -22.24 18.04
N PRO A 144 -22.36 -23.37 18.06
CA PRO A 144 -22.17 -24.38 19.10
C PRO A 144 -20.75 -24.94 19.02
N LYS A 145 -20.17 -25.29 20.18
CA LYS A 145 -18.76 -25.74 20.30
C LYS A 145 -18.39 -26.86 19.30
N GLU A 146 -19.30 -27.81 19.08
CA GLU A 146 -19.12 -28.94 18.16
C GLU A 146 -18.92 -28.52 16.69
N SER A 147 -19.46 -27.38 16.29
CA SER A 147 -19.36 -26.88 14.91
C SER A 147 -18.07 -26.09 14.65
N LEU A 148 -17.38 -25.62 15.70
CA LEU A 148 -16.19 -24.79 15.57
C LEU A 148 -15.03 -25.55 14.91
N SER A 149 -14.89 -26.85 15.16
CA SER A 149 -13.87 -27.70 14.52
C SER A 149 -14.09 -27.81 13.02
N THR A 150 -15.35 -27.85 12.56
CA THR A 150 -15.68 -27.89 11.12
C THR A 150 -15.33 -26.57 10.45
N LEU A 151 -15.64 -25.44 11.10
CA LEU A 151 -15.23 -24.11 10.64
C LEU A 151 -13.71 -23.98 10.60
N GLN A 152 -13.00 -24.50 11.61
CA GLN A 152 -11.54 -24.51 11.67
C GLN A 152 -10.94 -25.22 10.47
N ILE A 153 -11.35 -26.47 10.20
CA ILE A 153 -10.85 -27.27 9.08
C ILE A 153 -11.08 -26.55 7.74
N LEU A 154 -12.27 -25.98 7.54
CA LEU A 154 -12.59 -25.25 6.32
C LEU A 154 -11.75 -23.97 6.16
N SER A 155 -11.53 -23.25 7.27
CA SER A 155 -10.68 -22.06 7.28
C SER A 155 -9.20 -22.39 7.00
N GLN A 156 -8.70 -23.51 7.55
CA GLN A 156 -7.35 -24.00 7.31
C GLN A 156 -7.17 -24.45 5.87
N LEU A 157 -8.17 -25.06 5.24
CA LEU A 157 -8.13 -25.39 3.81
C LEU A 157 -7.98 -24.13 2.96
N GLY A 158 -8.69 -23.06 3.29
CA GLY A 158 -8.52 -21.75 2.67
C GLY A 158 -7.13 -21.18 2.81
N LEU A 159 -6.63 -21.21 4.04
CA LEU A 159 -5.29 -20.75 4.36
C LEU A 159 -4.22 -21.55 3.63
N LEU A 160 -4.40 -22.87 3.50
CA LEU A 160 -3.52 -23.77 2.77
C LEU A 160 -3.45 -23.39 1.28
N LEU A 161 -4.61 -23.16 0.65
CA LEU A 161 -4.67 -22.68 -0.74
C LEU A 161 -4.05 -21.28 -0.91
N PHE A 162 -4.30 -20.38 0.05
CA PHE A 162 -3.69 -19.06 0.06
C PHE A 162 -2.16 -19.15 0.21
N MET A 163 -1.66 -20.02 1.08
CA MET A 163 -0.22 -20.20 1.28
C MET A 163 0.49 -20.73 0.05
N PHE A 164 -0.18 -21.56 -0.74
CA PHE A 164 0.31 -21.94 -2.07
C PHE A 164 0.41 -20.72 -3.00
N VAL A 165 -0.62 -19.87 -3.06
CA VAL A 165 -0.59 -18.61 -3.83
C VAL A 165 0.59 -17.74 -3.39
N VAL A 166 0.76 -17.50 -2.09
CA VAL A 166 1.89 -16.74 -1.53
C VAL A 166 3.23 -17.34 -1.97
N GLY A 167 3.36 -18.68 -1.89
CA GLY A 167 4.55 -19.39 -2.36
C GLY A 167 4.84 -19.18 -3.85
N MET A 168 3.81 -19.19 -4.70
CA MET A 168 3.97 -18.84 -6.12
C MET A 168 3.83 -17.35 -6.43
N GLU A 169 3.78 -16.43 -5.47
CA GLU A 169 4.02 -15.00 -5.69
C GLU A 169 5.47 -14.64 -5.35
N LEU A 170 6.12 -15.42 -4.48
CA LEU A 170 7.50 -15.21 -4.09
C LEU A 170 8.46 -15.26 -5.28
N ASP A 171 9.12 -14.14 -5.56
CA ASP A 171 10.20 -14.07 -6.55
C ASP A 171 11.56 -14.18 -5.86
N LEU A 172 12.11 -15.40 -5.86
CA LEU A 172 13.43 -15.69 -5.28
C LEU A 172 14.58 -14.95 -5.98
N LYS A 173 14.42 -14.53 -7.25
CA LYS A 173 15.47 -13.77 -7.95
C LYS A 173 15.49 -12.33 -7.47
N ILE A 174 14.32 -11.73 -7.27
CA ILE A 174 14.21 -10.41 -6.64
C ILE A 174 14.81 -10.50 -5.23
N LEU A 175 14.44 -11.52 -4.44
CA LEU A 175 14.97 -11.76 -3.08
C LEU A 175 16.50 -11.89 -3.04
N ARG A 176 17.09 -12.57 -4.03
CA ARG A 176 18.55 -12.72 -4.13
C ARG A 176 19.26 -11.43 -4.56
N ASN A 177 18.60 -10.58 -5.34
CA ASN A 177 19.15 -9.33 -5.86
C ASN A 177 18.77 -8.10 -5.01
N GLN A 178 18.20 -8.30 -3.82
CA GLN A 178 17.80 -7.21 -2.94
C GLN A 178 19.01 -6.45 -2.40
N ALA A 179 18.81 -5.17 -2.07
CA ALA A 179 19.82 -4.38 -1.39
C ALA A 179 20.15 -5.03 -0.03
N GLU A 180 21.43 -5.16 0.29
CA GLU A 180 21.90 -5.69 1.59
C GLU A 180 21.21 -5.02 2.79
N SER A 181 20.86 -3.74 2.64
CA SER A 181 20.08 -2.98 3.63
C SER A 181 18.71 -3.58 3.94
N ALA A 182 18.01 -4.16 2.96
CA ALA A 182 16.69 -4.76 3.15
C ALA A 182 16.76 -6.00 4.04
N ILE A 183 17.77 -6.86 3.83
CA ILE A 183 18.00 -8.07 4.62
C ILE A 183 18.36 -7.70 6.07
N VAL A 184 19.21 -6.69 6.26
CA VAL A 184 19.58 -6.21 7.60
C VAL A 184 18.38 -5.60 8.33
N ILE A 185 17.57 -4.80 7.63
CA ILE A 185 16.33 -4.25 8.21
C ILE A 185 15.38 -5.40 8.58
N SER A 186 15.15 -6.34 7.68
CA SER A 186 14.31 -7.52 7.88
C SER A 186 14.72 -8.29 9.14
N HIS A 187 15.94 -8.83 9.18
CA HIS A 187 16.38 -9.63 10.31
C HIS A 187 16.48 -8.84 11.62
N SER A 188 16.84 -7.55 11.57
CA SER A 188 16.76 -6.70 12.76
C SER A 188 15.34 -6.54 13.26
N SER A 189 14.37 -6.39 12.35
CA SER A 189 12.95 -6.32 12.67
C SER A 189 12.38 -7.64 13.21
N ILE A 190 13.05 -8.77 13.01
CA ILE A 190 12.71 -10.05 13.64
C ILE A 190 13.42 -10.20 14.98
N MET A 191 14.74 -10.01 15.01
CA MET A 191 15.59 -10.35 16.16
C MET A 191 15.31 -9.46 17.37
N PHE A 192 15.14 -8.15 17.20
CA PHE A 192 14.84 -7.25 18.31
C PHE A 192 13.52 -7.58 19.02
N PRO A 193 12.36 -7.59 18.34
CA PRO A 193 11.12 -7.94 19.01
C PRO A 193 11.08 -9.40 19.47
N PHE A 194 11.84 -10.31 18.84
CA PHE A 194 11.94 -11.69 19.31
C PHE A 194 12.59 -11.74 20.69
N LEU A 195 13.72 -11.05 20.87
CA LEU A 195 14.41 -11.00 22.16
C LEU A 195 13.57 -10.30 23.22
N LEU A 196 12.89 -9.21 22.85
CA LEU A 196 12.01 -8.52 23.78
C LEU A 196 10.78 -9.37 24.15
N GLY A 197 10.23 -10.13 23.20
CA GLY A 197 9.15 -11.09 23.44
C GLY A 197 9.60 -12.26 24.30
N ALA A 198 10.81 -12.78 24.09
CA ALA A 198 11.44 -13.78 24.94
C ALA A 198 11.69 -13.26 26.37
N GLY A 199 12.15 -12.00 26.50
CA GLY A 199 12.30 -11.33 27.78
C GLY A 199 10.96 -11.10 28.48
N LEU A 200 9.92 -10.72 27.73
CA LEU A 200 8.57 -10.60 28.26
C LEU A 200 8.01 -11.95 28.70
N ALA A 201 8.30 -13.02 27.95
CA ALA A 201 7.90 -14.38 28.31
C ALA A 201 8.41 -14.78 29.69
N TYR A 202 9.65 -14.41 30.05
CA TYR A 202 10.19 -14.61 31.40
C TYR A 202 9.30 -14.00 32.50
N LEU A 203 8.76 -12.80 32.27
CA LEU A 203 7.90 -12.10 33.25
C LEU A 203 6.49 -12.69 33.34
N ILE A 204 5.93 -13.15 32.23
CA ILE A 204 4.53 -13.58 32.16
C ILE A 204 4.33 -15.10 32.18
N TYR A 205 5.41 -15.89 32.11
CA TYR A 205 5.33 -17.34 32.03
C TYR A 205 4.64 -17.97 33.25
N VAL A 206 5.11 -17.66 34.46
CA VAL A 206 4.56 -18.23 35.70
C VAL A 206 3.06 -17.94 35.85
N PRO A 207 2.57 -16.69 35.67
CA PRO A 207 1.15 -16.39 35.88
C PRO A 207 0.23 -16.79 34.72
N LEU A 208 0.71 -16.93 33.48
CA LEU A 208 -0.16 -17.01 32.29
C LEU A 208 0.15 -18.16 31.33
N ALA A 209 1.26 -18.87 31.47
CA ALA A 209 1.57 -20.01 30.61
C ALA A 209 0.70 -21.22 30.99
N PRO A 210 0.09 -21.93 30.02
CA PRO A 210 -0.72 -23.11 30.29
C PRO A 210 0.01 -24.18 31.11
N GLU A 211 -0.72 -24.97 31.88
CA GLU A 211 -0.16 -26.09 32.65
C GLU A 211 0.50 -27.12 31.72
N GLY A 212 1.67 -27.63 32.09
CA GLY A 212 2.41 -28.62 31.29
C GLY A 212 3.16 -28.08 30.08
N VAL A 213 3.17 -26.76 29.85
CA VAL A 213 3.97 -26.13 28.77
C VAL A 213 5.33 -25.71 29.30
N ASP A 214 6.39 -26.22 28.68
CA ASP A 214 7.78 -25.87 28.96
C ASP A 214 8.07 -24.39 28.67
N PHE A 215 8.99 -23.79 29.44
CA PHE A 215 9.36 -22.40 29.25
C PHE A 215 9.92 -22.15 27.84
N ILE A 216 10.70 -23.10 27.31
CA ILE A 216 11.33 -22.96 25.99
C ILE A 216 10.26 -22.82 24.90
N ALA A 217 9.25 -23.69 24.90
CA ALA A 217 8.15 -23.64 23.93
C ALA A 217 7.42 -22.29 24.00
N PHE A 218 7.05 -21.88 25.21
CA PHE A 218 6.35 -20.62 25.46
C PHE A 218 7.19 -19.40 25.05
N CYS A 219 8.45 -19.35 25.45
CA CYS A 219 9.39 -18.28 25.14
C CYS A 219 9.60 -18.12 23.63
N LEU A 220 9.79 -19.23 22.92
CA LEU A 220 9.97 -19.22 21.47
C LEU A 220 8.70 -18.75 20.74
N PHE A 221 7.51 -19.18 21.21
CA PHE A 221 6.23 -18.73 20.64
C PHE A 221 5.94 -17.25 20.89
N MET A 222 6.25 -16.75 22.10
CA MET A 222 6.16 -15.32 22.40
C MET A 222 7.13 -14.50 21.53
N GLY A 223 8.37 -14.97 21.39
CA GLY A 223 9.37 -14.33 20.53
C GLY A 223 8.91 -14.25 19.09
N ILE A 224 8.53 -15.38 18.48
CA ILE A 224 8.11 -15.38 17.07
C ILE A 224 6.81 -14.60 16.85
N GLY A 225 5.83 -14.70 17.76
CA GLY A 225 4.57 -13.95 17.68
C GLY A 225 4.83 -12.44 17.65
N MET A 226 5.80 -11.96 18.42
CA MET A 226 6.21 -10.54 18.38
C MET A 226 7.04 -10.15 17.15
N SER A 227 7.48 -11.06 16.30
CA SER A 227 8.47 -10.77 15.25
C SER A 227 7.94 -10.74 13.82
N ILE A 228 6.72 -11.20 13.56
CA ILE A 228 6.20 -11.37 12.20
C ILE A 228 5.60 -10.08 11.62
N THR A 229 6.16 -9.55 10.54
CA THR A 229 5.49 -8.50 9.74
C THR A 229 4.58 -9.15 8.71
N ALA A 230 3.46 -8.52 8.34
CA ALA A 230 2.57 -9.06 7.31
C ALA A 230 2.82 -8.42 5.95
N PHE A 231 3.58 -9.10 5.08
CA PHE A 231 3.87 -8.60 3.72
C PHE A 231 2.61 -8.25 2.89
N PRO A 232 1.55 -9.07 2.80
CA PRO A 232 0.40 -8.74 1.96
C PRO A 232 -0.35 -7.48 2.43
N VAL A 233 -0.50 -7.32 3.75
CA VAL A 233 -1.16 -6.14 4.35
C VAL A 233 -0.30 -4.91 4.14
N LEU A 234 1.01 -5.02 4.35
CA LEU A 234 1.95 -3.93 4.09
C LEU A 234 1.94 -3.49 2.62
N ALA A 235 1.94 -4.45 1.68
CA ALA A 235 1.93 -4.15 0.26
C ALA A 235 0.70 -3.35 -0.15
N ARG A 236 -0.46 -3.71 0.41
CA ARG A 236 -1.70 -2.97 0.23
C ARG A 236 -1.62 -1.57 0.83
N ILE A 237 -1.10 -1.40 2.04
CA ILE A 237 -0.90 -0.07 2.66
C ILE A 237 0.02 0.80 1.79
N ILE A 238 1.13 0.24 1.28
CA ILE A 238 2.06 0.95 0.40
C ILE A 238 1.39 1.38 -0.90
N LEU A 239 0.55 0.52 -1.49
CA LEU A 239 -0.23 0.85 -2.69
C LEU A 239 -1.25 1.97 -2.43
N GLU A 240 -2.05 1.83 -1.37
CA GLU A 240 -3.09 2.81 -1.00
C GLU A 240 -2.49 4.18 -0.60
N LYS A 241 -1.29 4.18 -0.01
CA LYS A 241 -0.55 5.40 0.32
C LYS A 241 0.28 5.96 -0.85
N GLY A 242 0.26 5.32 -2.02
CA GLY A 242 1.01 5.77 -3.20
C GLY A 242 2.54 5.61 -3.07
N LEU A 243 3.01 4.79 -2.13
CA LEU A 243 4.43 4.59 -1.83
C LEU A 243 5.10 3.54 -2.74
N THR A 244 4.35 2.84 -3.59
CA THR A 244 4.85 1.71 -4.41
C THR A 244 6.05 2.05 -5.29
N LYS A 245 6.14 3.29 -5.77
CA LYS A 245 7.21 3.77 -6.66
C LYS A 245 8.34 4.49 -5.92
N THR A 246 8.27 4.57 -4.59
CA THR A 246 9.28 5.23 -3.77
C THR A 246 10.36 4.23 -3.35
N THR A 247 11.58 4.72 -3.11
CA THR A 247 12.67 3.88 -2.59
C THR A 247 12.35 3.31 -1.20
N LEU A 248 11.59 4.06 -0.40
CA LEU A 248 11.13 3.65 0.93
C LEU A 248 10.11 2.51 0.86
N GLY A 249 9.09 2.65 0.01
CA GLY A 249 8.07 1.61 -0.19
C GLY A 249 8.68 0.34 -0.79
N SER A 250 9.57 0.48 -1.78
CA SER A 250 10.31 -0.66 -2.31
C SER A 250 11.16 -1.34 -1.23
N LEU A 251 11.90 -0.59 -0.42
CA LEU A 251 12.75 -1.15 0.64
C LEU A 251 11.92 -1.86 1.72
N ALA A 252 10.78 -1.28 2.12
CA ALA A 252 9.85 -1.87 3.07
C ALA A 252 9.24 -3.18 2.53
N LEU A 253 8.72 -3.19 1.29
CA LEU A 253 8.20 -4.41 0.64
C LEU A 253 9.26 -5.51 0.57
N THR A 254 10.47 -5.13 0.18
CA THR A 254 11.62 -6.01 0.02
C THR A 254 11.99 -6.65 1.35
N ALA A 255 12.10 -5.84 2.41
CA ALA A 255 12.37 -6.32 3.77
C ALA A 255 11.23 -7.18 4.33
N ALA A 256 9.97 -6.83 4.11
CA ALA A 256 8.83 -7.63 4.55
C ALA A 256 8.72 -8.98 3.82
N ALA A 257 9.07 -9.02 2.53
CA ALA A 257 9.13 -10.29 1.79
C ALA A 257 10.24 -11.21 2.33
N ALA A 258 11.39 -10.64 2.71
CA ALA A 258 12.44 -11.38 3.41
C ALA A 258 12.00 -11.83 4.81
N ASP A 259 11.26 -10.98 5.54
CA ASP A 259 10.69 -11.31 6.84
C ASP A 259 9.74 -12.50 6.75
N ASP A 260 8.85 -12.54 5.77
CA ASP A 260 7.89 -13.64 5.59
C ASP A 260 8.62 -14.99 5.38
N VAL A 261 9.65 -15.01 4.53
CA VAL A 261 10.45 -16.21 4.28
C VAL A 261 11.18 -16.64 5.56
N THR A 262 11.82 -15.71 6.25
CA THR A 262 12.54 -16.00 7.49
C THR A 262 11.58 -16.43 8.60
N ALA A 263 10.41 -15.81 8.73
CA ALA A 263 9.38 -16.15 9.69
C ALA A 263 8.89 -17.59 9.52
N TRP A 264 8.69 -18.05 8.28
CA TRP A 264 8.32 -19.44 8.00
C TRP A 264 9.41 -20.43 8.43
N CYS A 265 10.68 -20.11 8.17
CA CYS A 265 11.80 -20.93 8.60
C CYS A 265 11.88 -20.99 10.13
N VAL A 266 11.76 -19.85 10.82
CA VAL A 266 11.78 -19.81 12.29
C VAL A 266 10.56 -20.54 12.85
N LEU A 267 9.37 -20.36 12.30
CA LEU A 267 8.15 -21.03 12.74
C LEU A 267 8.29 -22.55 12.61
N ALA A 268 8.79 -23.04 11.48
CA ALA A 268 9.00 -24.47 11.28
C ALA A 268 9.93 -25.05 12.36
N ILE A 269 11.01 -24.33 12.71
CA ILE A 269 11.93 -24.74 13.78
C ILE A 269 11.22 -24.74 15.14
N VAL A 270 10.50 -23.67 15.47
CA VAL A 270 9.78 -23.53 16.74
C VAL A 270 8.74 -24.64 16.91
N VAL A 271 7.90 -24.87 15.90
CA VAL A 271 6.89 -25.93 15.91
C VAL A 271 7.55 -27.31 16.02
N THR A 272 8.65 -27.54 15.30
CA THR A 272 9.42 -28.79 15.41
C THR A 272 9.91 -29.01 16.84
N ILE A 273 10.43 -27.98 17.50
CA ILE A 273 10.91 -28.07 18.89
C ILE A 273 9.77 -28.38 19.86
N VAL A 274 8.61 -27.74 19.67
CA VAL A 274 7.42 -27.96 20.52
C VAL A 274 6.85 -29.37 20.32
N ASN A 275 6.77 -29.83 19.08
CA ASN A 275 6.24 -31.16 18.76
C ASN A 275 7.24 -32.29 19.01
N ALA A 276 8.53 -31.98 19.16
CA ALA A 276 9.57 -32.98 19.26
C ALA A 276 9.32 -33.97 20.38
N GLY A 277 8.74 -33.59 21.53
CA GLY A 277 8.39 -34.49 22.66
C GLY A 277 9.58 -35.18 23.35
N SER A 278 10.66 -35.46 22.63
CA SER A 278 11.95 -35.97 23.09
C SER A 278 13.08 -35.50 22.16
N PHE A 279 14.32 -35.52 22.64
CA PHE A 279 15.48 -35.08 21.85
C PHE A 279 15.70 -35.92 20.57
N SER A 280 15.46 -37.24 20.64
CA SER A 280 15.67 -38.15 19.51
C SER A 280 14.64 -37.95 18.40
N SER A 281 13.37 -37.77 18.75
CA SER A 281 12.31 -37.42 17.81
C SER A 281 12.52 -36.03 17.22
N GLY A 282 13.02 -35.05 17.99
CA GLY A 282 13.41 -33.75 17.45
C GLY A 282 14.46 -33.84 16.35
N ILE A 283 15.53 -34.63 16.55
CA ILE A 283 16.54 -34.88 15.52
C ILE A 283 15.92 -35.54 14.29
N LEU A 284 15.08 -36.56 14.49
CA LEU A 284 14.41 -37.25 13.38
C LEU A 284 13.55 -36.28 12.55
N MET A 285 12.76 -35.42 13.20
CA MET A 285 11.93 -34.42 12.53
C MET A 285 12.78 -33.43 11.74
N ILE A 286 13.92 -32.97 12.28
CA ILE A 286 14.86 -32.09 11.56
C ILE A 286 15.41 -32.80 10.32
N VAL A 287 15.85 -34.06 10.45
CA VAL A 287 16.38 -34.85 9.33
C VAL A 287 15.31 -35.06 8.26
N MET A 288 14.08 -35.40 8.65
CA MET A 288 12.95 -35.57 7.73
C MET A 288 12.59 -34.26 7.02
N SER A 289 12.61 -33.13 7.74
CA SER A 289 12.37 -31.79 7.20
C SER A 289 13.43 -31.39 6.17
N LEU A 290 14.72 -31.59 6.49
CA LEU A 290 15.83 -31.33 5.57
C LEU A 290 15.77 -32.24 4.34
N THR A 291 15.40 -33.51 4.53
CA THR A 291 15.21 -34.47 3.43
C THR A 291 14.08 -34.03 2.52
N TYR A 292 12.94 -33.64 3.08
CA TYR A 292 11.81 -33.10 2.33
C TYR A 292 12.20 -31.84 1.53
N MET A 293 12.89 -30.88 2.15
CA MET A 293 13.40 -29.69 1.46
C MET A 293 14.36 -30.05 0.33
N PHE A 294 15.26 -31.02 0.55
CA PHE A 294 16.18 -31.51 -0.47
C PHE A 294 15.45 -32.12 -1.66
N VAL A 295 14.44 -32.97 -1.42
CA VAL A 295 13.61 -33.58 -2.46
C VAL A 295 12.83 -32.52 -3.25
N MET A 296 12.26 -31.53 -2.56
CA MET A 296 11.54 -30.44 -3.22
C MET A 296 12.46 -29.61 -4.12
N TRP A 297 13.69 -29.32 -3.68
CA TRP A 297 14.61 -28.46 -4.41
C TRP A 297 15.39 -29.16 -5.52
N LYS A 298 15.81 -30.42 -5.31
CA LYS A 298 16.63 -31.19 -6.26
C LYS A 298 15.83 -32.15 -7.12
N GLY A 299 14.68 -32.62 -6.64
CA GLY A 299 13.78 -33.52 -7.36
C GLY A 299 12.63 -32.78 -8.04
N ILE A 300 11.77 -32.13 -7.24
CA ILE A 300 10.51 -31.57 -7.74
C ILE A 300 10.72 -30.28 -8.55
N LEU A 301 11.53 -29.33 -8.07
CA LEU A 301 11.79 -28.07 -8.78
C LEU A 301 12.26 -28.26 -10.24
N PRO A 302 13.26 -29.11 -10.57
CA PRO A 302 13.63 -29.33 -11.97
C PRO A 302 12.55 -30.06 -12.77
N LEU A 303 11.80 -30.97 -12.15
CA LEU A 303 10.67 -31.65 -12.79
C LEU A 303 9.56 -30.65 -13.16
N MET A 304 9.19 -29.77 -12.24
CA MET A 304 8.24 -28.70 -12.46
C MET A 304 8.72 -27.76 -13.57
N LYS A 305 9.99 -27.34 -13.55
CA LYS A 305 10.56 -26.50 -14.63
C LYS A 305 10.48 -27.16 -16.01
N ARG A 306 10.68 -28.48 -16.09
CA ARG A 306 10.53 -29.24 -17.35
C ARG A 306 9.06 -29.29 -17.79
N ALA A 307 8.15 -29.60 -16.87
CA ALA A 307 6.71 -29.63 -17.15
C ALA A 307 6.17 -28.26 -17.59
N GLY A 308 6.62 -27.18 -16.94
CA GLY A 308 6.23 -25.81 -17.27
C GLY A 308 6.73 -25.29 -18.62
N ASN A 309 7.64 -26.00 -19.31
CA ASN A 309 8.02 -25.69 -20.69
C ASN A 309 7.14 -26.40 -21.72
N LEU A 310 6.38 -27.42 -21.33
CA LEU A 310 5.47 -28.18 -22.19
C LEU A 310 4.04 -27.62 -22.17
N TYR A 311 3.66 -26.94 -21.09
CA TYR A 311 2.31 -26.41 -20.86
C TYR A 311 2.36 -24.91 -20.56
N THR A 312 2.49 -24.08 -21.61
CA THR A 312 2.57 -22.60 -21.47
C THR A 312 1.34 -21.86 -21.99
N THR A 313 0.59 -22.41 -22.95
CA THR A 313 -0.54 -21.69 -23.58
C THR A 313 -1.83 -21.81 -22.77
N LYS A 314 -2.66 -20.75 -22.77
CA LYS A 314 -4.02 -20.76 -22.14
C LYS A 314 -4.91 -21.91 -22.63
N GLU A 315 -4.73 -22.35 -23.87
CA GLU A 315 -5.43 -23.52 -24.45
C GLU A 315 -4.96 -24.88 -23.87
N SER A 316 -3.78 -24.93 -23.25
CA SER A 316 -3.20 -26.16 -22.68
C SER A 316 -3.62 -26.43 -21.24
N MET A 317 -4.29 -25.49 -20.56
CA MET A 317 -4.77 -25.63 -19.18
C MET A 317 -6.02 -26.52 -19.10
N THR A 318 -5.84 -27.81 -19.35
CA THR A 318 -6.87 -28.83 -19.19
C THR A 318 -7.25 -28.98 -17.71
N LYS A 319 -8.51 -29.35 -17.41
CA LYS A 319 -8.98 -29.69 -16.05
C LYS A 319 -8.02 -30.64 -15.31
N SER A 320 -7.37 -31.56 -16.04
CA SER A 320 -6.36 -32.49 -15.51
C SER A 320 -5.13 -31.81 -14.93
N ILE A 321 -4.65 -30.72 -15.52
CA ILE A 321 -3.47 -29.98 -15.02
C ILE A 321 -3.83 -29.21 -13.75
N THR A 322 -5.01 -28.58 -13.72
CA THR A 322 -5.52 -27.93 -12.50
C THR A 322 -5.67 -28.96 -11.37
N ALA A 323 -6.23 -30.14 -11.64
CA ALA A 323 -6.35 -31.23 -10.68
C ALA A 323 -4.98 -31.72 -10.17
N PHE A 324 -3.98 -31.83 -11.05
CA PHE A 324 -2.61 -32.17 -10.67
C PHE A 324 -2.03 -31.15 -9.68
N PHE A 325 -2.25 -29.84 -9.88
CA PHE A 325 -1.76 -28.83 -8.96
C PHE A 325 -2.42 -28.91 -7.59
N PHE A 326 -3.74 -29.07 -7.51
CA PHE A 326 -4.43 -29.30 -6.22
C PHE A 326 -3.90 -30.55 -5.51
N LEU A 327 -3.73 -31.65 -6.25
CA LEU A 327 -3.15 -32.88 -5.71
C LEU A 327 -1.73 -32.64 -5.17
N PHE A 328 -0.90 -31.91 -5.91
CA PHE A 328 0.46 -31.57 -5.48
C PHE A 328 0.47 -30.73 -4.19
N ILE A 329 -0.41 -29.74 -4.10
CA ILE A 329 -0.57 -28.93 -2.88
C ILE A 329 -0.94 -29.83 -1.69
N PHE A 330 -1.96 -30.69 -1.85
CA PHE A 330 -2.44 -31.56 -0.78
C PHE A 330 -1.41 -32.61 -0.36
N ILE A 331 -0.71 -33.24 -1.31
CA ILE A 331 0.36 -34.20 -1.00
C ILE A 331 1.48 -33.48 -0.24
N SER A 332 1.89 -32.31 -0.70
CA SER A 332 2.97 -31.53 -0.07
C SER A 332 2.59 -31.13 1.37
N ALA A 333 1.38 -30.60 1.55
CA ALA A 333 0.84 -30.24 2.85
C ALA A 333 0.74 -31.45 3.80
N TRP A 334 0.20 -32.57 3.30
CA TRP A 334 0.07 -33.82 4.07
C TRP A 334 1.43 -34.38 4.51
N ILE A 335 2.44 -34.38 3.63
CA ILE A 335 3.81 -34.81 3.99
C ILE A 335 4.36 -33.95 5.13
N THR A 336 4.23 -32.62 5.04
CA THR A 336 4.75 -31.72 6.09
C THR A 336 4.01 -31.85 7.42
N GLU A 337 2.71 -32.11 7.38
CA GLU A 337 1.91 -32.42 8.58
C GLU A 337 2.36 -33.75 9.20
N ALA A 338 2.59 -34.78 8.38
CA ALA A 338 3.05 -36.09 8.83
C ALA A 338 4.48 -36.07 9.42
N ILE A 339 5.34 -35.15 8.98
CA ILE A 339 6.66 -34.90 9.57
C ILE A 339 6.55 -34.17 10.93
N GLY A 340 5.41 -33.52 11.20
CA GLY A 340 5.14 -32.76 12.42
C GLY A 340 5.61 -31.31 12.39
N ILE A 341 5.70 -30.71 11.19
CA ILE A 341 5.85 -29.25 11.02
C ILE A 341 4.46 -28.62 11.05
N HIS A 342 3.89 -28.30 9.89
CA HIS A 342 2.50 -27.87 9.72
C HIS A 342 2.19 -27.91 8.21
N ALA A 343 0.98 -28.35 7.85
CA ALA A 343 0.48 -28.41 6.48
C ALA A 343 0.68 -27.12 5.64
N LEU A 344 0.63 -25.95 6.28
CA LEU A 344 0.80 -24.66 5.60
C LEU A 344 2.20 -24.50 5.01
N PHE A 345 3.23 -25.05 5.67
CA PHE A 345 4.60 -25.02 5.17
C PHE A 345 4.75 -25.83 3.88
N GLY A 346 4.11 -27.00 3.81
CA GLY A 346 4.12 -27.83 2.60
C GLY A 346 3.40 -27.16 1.43
N ALA A 347 2.27 -26.49 1.69
CA ALA A 347 1.56 -25.73 0.65
C ALA A 347 2.39 -24.53 0.16
N PHE A 348 3.03 -23.79 1.07
CA PHE A 348 3.94 -22.70 0.72
C PHE A 348 5.11 -23.20 -0.14
N LEU A 349 5.82 -24.25 0.28
CA LEU A 349 6.96 -24.77 -0.46
C LEU A 349 6.54 -25.35 -1.82
N ALA A 350 5.35 -25.96 -1.91
CA ALA A 350 4.75 -26.37 -3.20
C ALA A 350 4.59 -25.17 -4.15
N GLY A 351 4.18 -24.01 -3.64
CA GLY A 351 4.10 -22.79 -4.44
C GLY A 351 5.48 -22.28 -4.88
N VAL A 352 6.46 -22.29 -3.97
CA VAL A 352 7.83 -21.81 -4.25
C VAL A 352 8.53 -22.63 -5.33
N VAL A 353 8.27 -23.94 -5.41
CA VAL A 353 8.90 -24.81 -6.43
C VAL A 353 8.20 -24.77 -7.80
N MET A 354 7.11 -24.00 -7.95
CA MET A 354 6.42 -23.86 -9.22
C MET A 354 7.29 -23.20 -10.29
N PRO A 355 7.03 -23.48 -11.58
CA PRO A 355 7.77 -22.88 -12.68
C PRO A 355 7.61 -21.35 -12.70
N ASP A 356 8.72 -20.64 -12.92
CA ASP A 356 8.76 -19.17 -13.01
C ASP A 356 8.26 -18.66 -14.38
N LYS A 357 7.14 -19.21 -14.86
CA LYS A 357 6.45 -18.80 -16.09
C LYS A 357 5.25 -17.94 -15.70
N LYS A 358 5.30 -16.65 -16.01
CA LYS A 358 4.28 -15.66 -15.63
C LYS A 358 2.86 -16.10 -16.03
N GLU A 359 2.67 -16.62 -17.23
CA GLU A 359 1.34 -17.04 -17.70
C GLU A 359 0.76 -18.21 -16.87
N LEU A 360 1.58 -19.22 -16.56
CA LEU A 360 1.16 -20.36 -15.73
C LEU A 360 0.86 -19.92 -14.29
N ARG A 361 1.77 -19.14 -13.68
CA ARG A 361 1.58 -18.59 -12.33
C ARG A 361 0.30 -17.76 -12.27
N ASN A 362 0.14 -16.78 -13.17
CA ASN A 362 -1.05 -15.91 -13.18
C ASN A 362 -2.35 -16.70 -13.34
N ASN A 363 -2.42 -17.67 -14.26
CA ASN A 363 -3.65 -18.46 -14.46
C ASN A 363 -4.02 -19.32 -13.24
N LEU A 364 -3.03 -19.84 -12.50
CA LEU A 364 -3.27 -20.64 -11.30
C LEU A 364 -3.58 -19.77 -10.08
N VAL A 365 -2.85 -18.67 -9.94
CA VAL A 365 -3.08 -17.65 -8.93
C VAL A 365 -4.51 -17.15 -9.07
N GLU A 366 -4.92 -16.65 -10.24
CA GLU A 366 -6.27 -16.09 -10.46
C GLU A 366 -7.40 -17.08 -10.07
N LYS A 367 -7.24 -18.37 -10.41
CA LYS A 367 -8.24 -19.41 -10.07
C LYS A 367 -8.36 -19.69 -8.57
N ILE A 368 -7.25 -19.63 -7.83
CA ILE A 368 -7.21 -20.01 -6.41
C ILE A 368 -7.42 -18.77 -5.53
N GLU A 369 -6.77 -17.67 -5.90
CA GLU A 369 -6.75 -16.40 -5.18
C GLU A 369 -8.15 -15.80 -5.08
N ASP A 370 -8.90 -15.71 -6.19
CA ASP A 370 -10.25 -15.12 -6.17
C ASP A 370 -11.16 -15.85 -5.19
N PHE A 371 -11.17 -17.18 -5.23
CA PHE A 371 -11.99 -17.98 -4.31
C PHE A 371 -11.47 -17.91 -2.87
N SER A 372 -10.16 -18.01 -2.68
CA SER A 372 -9.54 -17.98 -1.35
C SER A 372 -9.73 -16.63 -0.67
N LEU A 373 -9.36 -15.52 -1.32
CA LEU A 373 -9.52 -14.17 -0.79
C LEU A 373 -10.99 -13.77 -0.60
N THR A 374 -11.89 -14.27 -1.46
CA THR A 374 -13.29 -13.83 -1.42
C THR A 374 -14.12 -14.56 -0.38
N VAL A 375 -13.83 -15.84 -0.15
CA VAL A 375 -14.68 -16.74 0.64
C VAL A 375 -13.91 -17.30 1.83
N LEU A 376 -12.75 -17.92 1.60
CA LEU A 376 -12.10 -18.74 2.62
C LEU A 376 -11.23 -17.93 3.61
N LEU A 377 -10.60 -16.85 3.16
CA LEU A 377 -9.76 -16.02 4.00
C LEU A 377 -10.58 -15.16 4.99
N PRO A 378 -11.73 -14.56 4.59
CA PRO A 378 -12.65 -13.95 5.55
C PRO A 378 -13.13 -14.95 6.62
N LEU A 379 -13.30 -16.23 6.26
CA LEU A 379 -13.64 -17.28 7.22
C LEU A 379 -12.52 -17.51 8.24
N PHE A 380 -11.25 -17.54 7.81
CA PHE A 380 -10.10 -17.64 8.71
C PHE A 380 -9.99 -16.46 9.68
N PHE A 381 -10.15 -15.23 9.19
CA PHE A 381 -10.11 -14.04 10.03
C PHE A 381 -11.28 -14.00 11.01
N ALA A 382 -12.49 -14.34 10.55
CA ALA A 382 -13.65 -14.42 11.41
C ALA A 382 -13.49 -15.52 12.46
N PHE A 383 -13.01 -16.71 12.08
CA PHE A 383 -12.75 -17.80 13.04
C PHE A 383 -11.72 -17.40 14.10
N THR A 384 -10.64 -16.73 13.70
CA THR A 384 -9.64 -16.16 14.62
C THR A 384 -10.31 -15.18 15.60
N GLY A 385 -11.17 -14.29 15.09
CA GLY A 385 -11.96 -13.36 15.92
C GLY A 385 -12.93 -14.07 16.87
N LEU A 386 -13.59 -15.15 16.44
CA LEU A 386 -14.48 -15.95 17.29
C LEU A 386 -13.75 -16.59 18.47
N ARG A 387 -12.48 -16.96 18.29
CA ARG A 387 -11.63 -17.51 19.38
C ARG A 387 -11.14 -16.43 20.35
N THR A 388 -11.25 -15.16 19.97
CA THR A 388 -10.71 -14.04 20.74
C THR A 388 -11.72 -13.57 21.80
N LYS A 389 -11.37 -13.73 23.07
CA LYS A 389 -12.28 -13.52 24.22
C LYS A 389 -11.86 -12.31 25.06
N PHE A 390 -12.37 -11.12 24.73
CA PHE A 390 -12.04 -9.89 25.48
C PHE A 390 -12.64 -9.82 26.88
N GLY A 391 -13.73 -10.56 27.13
CA GLY A 391 -14.31 -10.68 28.47
C GLY A 391 -13.28 -11.17 29.50
N LEU A 392 -12.38 -12.08 29.10
CA LEU A 392 -11.33 -12.64 29.98
C LEU A 392 -10.36 -11.57 30.49
N LEU A 393 -10.02 -10.61 29.63
CA LEU A 393 -9.11 -9.51 29.96
C LEU A 393 -9.67 -8.60 31.04
N SER A 394 -10.98 -8.33 30.98
CA SER A 394 -11.67 -7.50 31.95
C SER A 394 -11.95 -8.24 33.26
N SER A 395 -12.35 -9.52 33.21
CA SER A 395 -12.63 -10.30 34.43
C SER A 395 -11.36 -10.60 35.23
N SER A 396 -10.24 -10.85 34.54
CA SER A 396 -8.98 -11.26 35.17
C SER A 396 -8.02 -10.08 35.40
N GLY A 397 -8.42 -8.85 35.07
CA GLY A 397 -7.60 -7.65 35.28
C GLY A 397 -6.32 -7.60 34.43
N LEU A 398 -6.32 -8.23 33.24
CA LEU A 398 -5.12 -8.44 32.41
C LEU A 398 -4.82 -7.29 31.43
N TRP A 399 -5.60 -6.21 31.44
CA TRP A 399 -5.35 -5.01 30.63
C TRP A 399 -3.93 -4.42 30.79
N PRO A 400 -3.31 -4.35 31.99
CA PRO A 400 -1.93 -3.89 32.13
C PRO A 400 -0.93 -4.79 31.39
N VAL A 401 -1.15 -6.11 31.39
CA VAL A 401 -0.31 -7.07 30.66
C VAL A 401 -0.48 -6.89 29.15
N PHE A 402 -1.70 -6.66 28.68
CA PHE A 402 -1.96 -6.33 27.28
C PHE A 402 -1.22 -5.05 26.85
N PHE A 403 -1.30 -3.97 27.62
CA PHE A 403 -0.60 -2.73 27.29
C PHE A 403 0.93 -2.91 27.33
N LEU A 404 1.44 -3.75 28.23
CA LEU A 404 2.86 -4.12 28.24
C LEU A 404 3.25 -4.90 26.98
N ILE A 405 2.48 -5.91 26.56
CA ILE A 405 2.67 -6.65 25.31
C ILE A 405 2.68 -5.70 24.11
N LEU A 406 1.69 -4.80 24.03
CA LEU A 406 1.57 -3.82 22.97
C LEU A 406 2.77 -2.87 22.94
N PHE A 407 3.16 -2.33 24.09
CA PHE A 407 4.31 -1.44 24.21
C PHE A 407 5.60 -2.12 23.76
N VAL A 408 5.85 -3.35 24.22
CA VAL A 408 7.03 -4.13 23.87
C VAL A 408 7.05 -4.47 22.38
N ALA A 409 5.91 -4.88 21.81
CA ALA A 409 5.80 -5.19 20.39
C ALA A 409 6.08 -3.97 19.51
N VAL A 410 5.46 -2.82 19.84
CA VAL A 410 5.65 -1.55 19.13
C VAL A 410 7.10 -1.08 19.25
N LEU A 411 7.68 -1.08 20.45
CA LEU A 411 9.06 -0.67 20.70
C LEU A 411 10.05 -1.56 19.94
N GLY A 412 9.86 -2.87 20.00
CA GLY A 412 10.73 -3.85 19.35
C GLY A 412 10.71 -3.74 17.84
N LYS A 413 9.52 -3.69 17.22
CA LYS A 413 9.40 -3.59 15.77
C LYS A 413 9.83 -2.24 15.24
N LEU A 414 9.29 -1.14 15.78
CA LEU A 414 9.64 0.21 15.34
C LEU A 414 11.13 0.48 15.57
N GLY A 415 11.63 0.17 16.77
CA GLY A 415 13.02 0.41 17.16
C GLY A 415 13.99 -0.42 16.35
N GLY A 416 13.78 -1.74 16.26
CA GLY A 416 14.69 -2.65 15.57
C GLY A 416 14.86 -2.33 14.09
N SER A 417 13.78 -1.98 13.40
CA SER A 417 13.82 -1.63 11.98
C SER A 417 14.27 -0.18 11.72
N ALA A 418 13.90 0.78 12.57
CA ALA A 418 14.36 2.17 12.44
C ALA A 418 15.87 2.29 12.69
N ILE A 419 16.41 1.62 13.72
CA ILE A 419 17.85 1.62 14.02
C ILE A 419 18.62 0.98 12.86
N ALA A 420 18.18 -0.19 12.37
CA ALA A 420 18.82 -0.86 11.24
C ALA A 420 18.79 -0.02 9.95
N SER A 421 17.65 0.65 9.68
CA SER A 421 17.51 1.58 8.56
C SER A 421 18.46 2.77 8.69
N ARG A 422 18.58 3.35 9.89
CA ARG A 422 19.46 4.50 10.15
C ARG A 422 20.93 4.14 9.95
N LEU A 423 21.35 2.99 10.46
CA LEU A 423 22.70 2.46 10.30
C LEU A 423 23.01 2.07 8.85
N SER A 424 21.98 1.76 8.06
CA SER A 424 22.08 1.56 6.61
C SER A 424 22.15 2.86 5.81
N GLY A 425 22.26 4.02 6.48
CA GLY A 425 22.50 5.33 5.86
C GLY A 425 21.23 6.11 5.48
N LYS A 426 20.05 5.69 5.95
CA LYS A 426 18.79 6.41 5.71
C LYS A 426 18.63 7.62 6.64
N SER A 427 17.78 8.58 6.23
CA SER A 427 17.42 9.73 7.07
C SER A 427 16.58 9.26 8.27
N TRP A 428 16.54 10.04 9.36
CA TRP A 428 15.69 9.70 10.51
C TRP A 428 14.21 9.58 10.14
N MET A 429 13.73 10.43 9.23
CA MET A 429 12.37 10.36 8.70
C MET A 429 12.12 9.01 8.01
N ASP A 430 12.99 8.64 7.07
CA ASP A 430 12.86 7.36 6.36
C ASP A 430 12.99 6.16 7.29
N SER A 431 13.88 6.26 8.29
CA SER A 431 14.08 5.22 9.29
C SER A 431 12.84 5.00 10.15
N PHE A 432 12.21 6.06 10.65
CA PHE A 432 10.96 5.94 11.41
C PHE A 432 9.80 5.49 10.50
N SER A 433 9.73 5.97 9.25
CA SER A 433 8.71 5.54 8.29
C SER A 433 8.82 4.05 7.96
N ILE A 434 10.03 3.54 7.75
CA ILE A 434 10.28 2.09 7.62
C ILE A 434 9.87 1.37 8.91
N GLY A 435 10.21 1.93 10.07
CA GLY A 435 9.75 1.46 11.37
C GLY A 435 8.24 1.19 11.39
N ILE A 436 7.47 2.24 11.10
CA ILE A 436 6.00 2.20 11.12
C ILE A 436 5.46 1.20 10.10
N LEU A 437 6.03 1.15 8.90
CA LEU A 437 5.66 0.16 7.89
C LEU A 437 5.94 -1.27 8.36
N MET A 438 7.09 -1.53 8.99
CA MET A 438 7.44 -2.87 9.49
C MET A 438 6.61 -3.29 10.71
N ASN A 439 6.00 -2.35 11.43
CA ASN A 439 5.08 -2.66 12.52
C ASN A 439 3.70 -3.14 12.04
N THR A 440 3.49 -3.23 10.71
CA THR A 440 2.26 -3.77 10.13
C THR A 440 2.17 -5.27 10.38
N ARG A 441 1.10 -5.65 11.08
CA ARG A 441 0.74 -7.04 11.35
C ARG A 441 -0.42 -7.47 10.47
N GLY A 442 -0.81 -8.73 10.58
CA GLY A 442 -1.91 -9.26 9.79
C GLY A 442 -1.90 -10.77 9.71
N LEU A 443 -2.23 -11.27 8.53
CA LEU A 443 -2.47 -12.68 8.26
C LEU A 443 -1.39 -13.58 8.85
N MET A 444 -0.12 -13.34 8.52
CA MET A 444 1.01 -14.19 8.92
C MET A 444 1.13 -14.37 10.42
N GLU A 445 0.96 -13.30 11.19
CA GLU A 445 1.00 -13.37 12.65
C GLU A 445 -0.19 -14.16 13.19
N LEU A 446 -1.40 -13.92 12.67
CA LEU A 446 -2.60 -14.64 13.11
C LEU A 446 -2.50 -16.14 12.83
N ILE A 447 -1.83 -16.56 11.76
CA ILE A 447 -1.52 -17.98 11.54
C ILE A 447 -0.72 -18.51 12.72
N VAL A 448 0.38 -17.86 13.06
CA VAL A 448 1.27 -18.31 14.14
C VAL A 448 0.59 -18.31 15.49
N LEU A 449 -0.25 -17.33 15.78
CA LEU A 449 -1.04 -17.30 17.00
C LEU A 449 -2.05 -18.46 17.05
N ASN A 450 -2.74 -18.77 15.95
CA ASN A 450 -3.64 -19.92 15.90
C ASN A 450 -2.88 -21.23 16.07
N ILE A 451 -1.72 -21.39 15.43
CA ILE A 451 -0.87 -22.58 15.59
C ILE A 451 -0.42 -22.72 17.06
N GLY A 452 0.08 -21.66 17.68
CA GLY A 452 0.51 -21.69 19.07
C GLY A 452 -0.63 -22.00 20.04
N TYR A 453 -1.83 -21.50 19.74
CA TYR A 453 -3.03 -21.79 20.52
C TYR A 453 -3.56 -23.22 20.28
N ASP A 454 -3.50 -23.73 19.05
CA ASP A 454 -3.86 -25.10 18.69
C ASP A 454 -2.91 -26.15 19.29
N LEU A 455 -1.62 -25.83 19.37
CA LEU A 455 -0.60 -26.65 20.05
C LEU A 455 -0.67 -26.55 21.59
N GLY A 456 -1.55 -25.70 22.13
CA GLY A 456 -1.70 -25.48 23.57
C GLY A 456 -0.56 -24.70 24.22
N VAL A 457 0.34 -24.11 23.43
CA VAL A 457 1.47 -23.30 23.95
C VAL A 457 0.99 -21.94 24.45
N LEU A 458 -0.01 -21.36 23.78
CA LEU A 458 -0.63 -20.11 24.17
C LEU A 458 -1.91 -20.38 24.94
N SER A 459 -2.12 -19.68 26.06
CA SER A 459 -3.41 -19.65 26.76
C SER A 459 -4.44 -18.81 25.99
N GLU A 460 -5.73 -18.96 26.32
CA GLU A 460 -6.81 -18.15 25.73
C GLU A 460 -6.58 -16.64 25.93
N GLU A 461 -6.06 -16.28 27.10
CA GLU A 461 -5.73 -14.92 27.50
C GLU A 461 -4.61 -14.35 26.65
N ILE A 462 -3.49 -15.07 26.52
CA ILE A 462 -2.34 -14.62 25.73
C ILE A 462 -2.69 -14.56 24.26
N PHE A 463 -3.36 -15.59 23.72
CA PHE A 463 -3.86 -15.57 22.36
C PHE A 463 -4.70 -14.31 22.10
N SER A 464 -5.64 -14.00 23.00
CA SER A 464 -6.51 -12.82 22.85
C SER A 464 -5.73 -11.49 22.92
N MET A 465 -4.75 -11.38 23.81
CA MET A 465 -3.87 -10.20 23.91
C MET A 465 -3.02 -10.01 22.66
N MET A 466 -2.47 -11.09 22.11
CA MET A 466 -1.65 -11.05 20.90
C MET A 466 -2.47 -10.71 19.66
N VAL A 467 -3.70 -11.22 19.54
CA VAL A 467 -4.62 -10.83 18.46
C VAL A 467 -4.99 -9.34 18.56
N LEU A 468 -5.24 -8.81 19.77
CA LEU A 468 -5.46 -7.35 19.94
C LEU A 468 -4.24 -6.53 19.60
N MET A 469 -3.05 -7.01 19.99
CA MET A 469 -1.80 -6.35 19.65
C MET A 469 -1.66 -6.25 18.14
N ALA A 470 -1.87 -7.35 17.42
CA ALA A 470 -1.83 -7.40 15.95
C ALA A 470 -2.83 -6.43 15.29
N LEU A 471 -4.06 -6.35 15.80
CA LEU A 471 -5.07 -5.40 15.33
C LEU A 471 -4.62 -3.96 15.58
N THR A 472 -4.18 -3.67 16.81
CA THR A 472 -3.83 -2.31 17.24
C THR A 472 -2.62 -1.78 16.49
N THR A 473 -1.55 -2.57 16.35
CA THR A 473 -0.34 -2.16 15.62
C THR A 473 -0.60 -1.89 14.15
N THR A 474 -1.47 -2.69 13.52
CA THR A 474 -1.89 -2.48 12.12
C THR A 474 -2.72 -1.20 11.96
N VAL A 475 -3.67 -0.96 12.88
CA VAL A 475 -4.45 0.29 12.91
C VAL A 475 -3.54 1.50 13.10
N MET A 476 -2.48 1.38 13.90
CA MET A 476 -1.50 2.43 14.17
C MET A 476 -0.64 2.79 12.94
N THR A 477 -0.41 1.88 11.99
CA THR A 477 0.46 2.12 10.82
C THR A 477 0.01 3.35 10.01
N GLY A 478 -1.29 3.42 9.67
CA GLY A 478 -1.83 4.50 8.84
C GLY A 478 -1.68 5.90 9.47
N PRO A 479 -2.18 6.14 10.70
CA PRO A 479 -1.98 7.38 11.44
C PRO A 479 -0.51 7.66 11.73
N GLY A 480 0.29 6.64 12.02
CA GLY A 480 1.72 6.76 12.30
C GLY A 480 2.50 7.39 11.14
N LEU A 481 2.25 6.94 9.91
CA LEU A 481 2.87 7.52 8.72
C LEU A 481 2.50 9.00 8.53
N LYS A 482 1.22 9.34 8.74
CA LYS A 482 0.74 10.73 8.67
C LYS A 482 1.38 11.61 9.74
N LEU A 483 1.59 11.09 10.95
CA LEU A 483 2.29 11.80 12.01
C LEU A 483 3.74 12.09 11.62
N ILE A 484 4.47 11.12 11.06
CA ILE A 484 5.83 11.36 10.58
C ILE A 484 5.84 12.44 9.50
N GLU A 485 4.93 12.39 8.54
CA GLU A 485 4.81 13.44 7.52
C GLU A 485 4.63 14.81 8.18
N LEU A 486 3.77 14.94 9.20
CA LEU A 486 3.56 16.21 9.90
C LEU A 486 4.79 16.71 10.68
N PHE A 487 5.56 15.81 11.29
CA PHE A 487 6.73 16.18 12.11
C PHE A 487 8.02 16.37 11.30
N PHE A 488 8.20 15.61 10.22
CA PHE A 488 9.46 15.53 9.47
C PHE A 488 9.37 16.07 8.05
N THR A 489 8.17 16.36 7.54
CA THR A 489 8.06 17.32 6.45
C THR A 489 8.54 18.63 7.03
N LYS A 490 9.85 18.90 6.87
CA LYS A 490 10.30 20.23 6.51
C LYS A 490 9.21 20.72 5.59
N ARG A 491 8.46 21.75 5.99
CA ARG A 491 7.92 22.64 4.99
C ARG A 491 9.12 22.86 4.11
N ASP A 492 9.18 22.21 2.95
CA ASP A 492 9.98 22.72 1.88
C ASP A 492 9.52 24.15 1.90
N THR A 493 10.42 25.00 2.37
CA THR A 493 10.34 26.39 2.07
C THR A 493 10.30 26.35 0.56
N ILE A 494 9.08 26.25 0.00
CA ILE A 494 8.61 27.26 -0.92
C ILE A 494 9.19 28.50 -0.28
N VAL A 495 10.38 28.87 -0.76
CA VAL A 495 10.93 30.19 -0.57
C VAL A 495 9.72 31.01 -0.91
N LYS A 496 9.02 31.52 0.10
CA LYS A 496 7.78 32.28 -0.10
C LYS A 496 8.20 33.23 -1.19
N PRO A 497 7.68 33.09 -2.43
CA PRO A 497 8.16 33.93 -3.50
C PRO A 497 8.01 35.32 -2.93
N THR A 498 9.12 36.05 -2.84
CA THR A 498 9.09 37.47 -2.48
C THR A 498 7.90 38.03 -3.21
N LEU A 499 6.92 38.53 -2.43
CA LEU A 499 5.51 38.82 -2.73
C LEU A 499 5.28 39.60 -4.03
N ASN A 500 5.71 39.04 -5.15
CA ASN A 500 5.79 39.74 -6.41
C ASN A 500 4.89 39.00 -7.39
N SER A 501 3.79 39.67 -7.69
CA SER A 501 2.79 39.35 -8.69
C SER A 501 3.41 39.20 -10.09
N GLY A 502 4.03 38.06 -10.34
CA GLY A 502 4.76 37.74 -11.58
C GLY A 502 4.06 36.69 -12.44
N ILE A 503 4.76 36.22 -13.47
CA ILE A 503 4.32 35.13 -14.35
C ILE A 503 4.94 33.81 -13.84
N LEU A 504 4.13 32.78 -13.68
CA LEU A 504 4.57 31.43 -13.36
C LEU A 504 4.69 30.61 -14.65
N ILE A 505 5.85 30.01 -14.91
CA ILE A 505 6.04 29.06 -16.01
C ILE A 505 6.19 27.65 -15.44
N SER A 506 5.48 26.67 -16.00
CA SER A 506 5.58 25.25 -15.64
C SER A 506 5.97 24.42 -16.84
N PHE A 507 7.06 23.67 -16.73
CA PHE A 507 7.63 22.88 -17.83
C PHE A 507 8.18 21.53 -17.40
N ALA A 508 8.03 20.54 -18.30
CA ALA A 508 8.59 19.20 -18.12
C ALA A 508 9.98 19.03 -18.76
N GLN A 509 10.33 19.83 -19.77
CA GLN A 509 11.62 19.79 -20.46
C GLN A 509 12.21 21.19 -20.51
N HIS A 510 13.53 21.32 -20.31
CA HIS A 510 14.20 22.63 -20.29
C HIS A 510 14.01 23.40 -21.59
N THR A 511 13.93 22.73 -22.76
CA THR A 511 13.64 23.35 -24.05
C THR A 511 12.31 24.11 -24.02
N ARG A 512 11.24 23.50 -23.48
CA ARG A 512 9.95 24.16 -23.28
C ARG A 512 10.02 25.27 -22.24
N GLY A 513 10.83 25.10 -21.20
CA GLY A 513 11.09 26.17 -20.22
C GLY A 513 11.68 27.43 -20.88
N LEU A 514 12.59 27.28 -21.84
CA LEU A 514 13.16 28.40 -22.60
C LEU A 514 12.10 29.11 -23.45
N GLU A 515 11.24 28.35 -24.15
CA GLU A 515 10.17 28.91 -24.97
C GLU A 515 9.13 29.66 -24.12
N LEU A 516 8.73 29.08 -22.99
CA LEU A 516 7.80 29.73 -22.05
C LEU A 516 8.41 30.99 -21.44
N LEU A 517 9.73 31.00 -21.17
CA LEU A 517 10.42 32.18 -20.68
C LEU A 517 10.46 33.30 -21.74
N LYS A 518 10.63 32.96 -23.02
CA LYS A 518 10.50 33.92 -24.14
C LYS A 518 9.08 34.51 -24.21
N ILE A 519 8.06 33.66 -24.17
CA ILE A 519 6.67 34.12 -24.13
C ILE A 519 6.44 35.01 -22.91
N ALA A 520 6.85 34.59 -21.71
CA ALA A 520 6.72 35.37 -20.48
C ALA A 520 7.39 36.76 -20.60
N TYR A 521 8.60 36.83 -21.16
CA TYR A 521 9.31 38.08 -21.42
C TYR A 521 8.48 39.03 -22.30
N GLY A 522 7.93 38.51 -23.40
CA GLY A 522 7.16 39.31 -24.35
C GLY A 522 5.83 39.82 -23.79
N LEU A 523 5.29 39.22 -22.73
CA LEU A 523 4.04 39.64 -22.09
C LEU A 523 4.21 40.84 -21.14
N PHE A 524 5.44 41.17 -20.74
CA PHE A 524 5.70 42.34 -19.90
C PHE A 524 5.62 43.65 -20.69
N PRO A 525 5.22 44.78 -20.06
CA PRO A 525 5.34 46.10 -20.67
C PRO A 525 6.78 46.45 -21.06
N GLU A 526 6.94 47.14 -22.19
CA GLU A 526 8.21 47.48 -22.86
C GLU A 526 9.23 48.19 -21.95
N LYS A 527 8.77 48.89 -20.91
CA LYS A 527 9.62 49.67 -19.97
C LYS A 527 9.53 49.23 -18.51
N LYS A 528 9.04 48.01 -18.23
CA LYS A 528 8.94 47.53 -16.85
C LYS A 528 10.33 47.27 -16.27
N LYS A 529 10.68 47.99 -15.19
CA LYS A 529 11.98 47.87 -14.51
C LYS A 529 12.23 46.50 -13.89
N GLU A 530 11.18 45.84 -13.40
CA GLU A 530 11.27 44.51 -12.78
C GLU A 530 10.33 43.52 -13.48
N ARG A 531 10.93 42.52 -14.15
CA ARG A 531 10.24 41.43 -14.83
C ARG A 531 10.41 40.16 -14.01
N ASN A 532 9.44 39.85 -13.16
CA ASN A 532 9.52 38.72 -12.23
C ASN A 532 8.86 37.47 -12.85
N VAL A 533 9.65 36.42 -13.06
CA VAL A 533 9.18 35.13 -13.56
C VAL A 533 9.58 34.03 -12.58
N THR A 534 8.63 33.17 -12.24
CA THR A 534 8.89 31.97 -11.45
C THR A 534 8.82 30.74 -12.33
N ALA A 535 9.85 29.93 -12.31
CA ALA A 535 10.00 28.75 -13.14
C ALA A 535 9.89 27.49 -12.29
N VAL A 536 8.86 26.69 -12.54
CA VAL A 536 8.58 25.43 -11.85
C VAL A 536 8.93 24.26 -12.75
N HIS A 537 9.74 23.35 -12.24
CA HIS A 537 10.01 22.06 -12.85
C HIS A 537 9.71 20.95 -11.85
N LEU A 538 8.75 20.09 -12.20
CA LEU A 538 8.36 18.95 -11.38
C LEU A 538 8.83 17.65 -12.03
N SER A 539 9.77 16.96 -11.38
CA SER A 539 10.23 15.65 -11.84
C SER A 539 9.34 14.53 -11.26
N PRO A 540 8.97 13.50 -12.04
CA PRO A 540 8.24 12.35 -11.49
C PRO A 540 9.06 11.65 -10.40
N ASP A 541 8.44 11.34 -9.26
CA ASP A 541 9.11 10.78 -8.06
C ASP A 541 9.64 9.35 -8.21
N SER A 542 9.56 8.75 -9.40
CA SER A 542 10.09 7.41 -9.64
C SER A 542 11.62 7.42 -9.64
N ASN A 543 12.20 7.14 -8.47
CA ASN A 543 13.61 6.78 -8.24
C ASN A 543 14.68 7.89 -8.42
N ILE A 544 14.41 9.14 -8.05
CA ILE A 544 15.46 10.17 -8.05
C ILE A 544 16.08 10.25 -6.64
N SER A 545 17.34 9.81 -6.47
CA SER A 545 18.08 10.06 -5.23
C SER A 545 18.45 11.55 -5.11
N GLU A 546 18.71 12.08 -3.92
CA GLU A 546 19.10 13.49 -3.72
C GLU A 546 20.23 13.94 -4.66
N SER A 547 21.27 13.12 -4.84
CA SER A 547 22.37 13.41 -5.77
C SER A 547 21.95 13.48 -7.26
N HIS A 548 20.91 12.76 -7.65
CA HIS A 548 20.35 12.85 -9.00
C HIS A 548 19.39 14.04 -9.11
N ALA A 549 18.65 14.37 -8.05
CA ALA A 549 17.75 15.52 -7.99
C ALA A 549 18.49 16.84 -8.22
N GLU A 550 19.62 17.05 -7.51
CA GLU A 550 20.47 18.23 -7.71
C GLU A 550 20.99 18.35 -9.15
N LYS A 551 21.35 17.21 -9.76
CA LYS A 551 21.80 17.16 -11.15
C LYS A 551 20.66 17.50 -12.12
N TYR A 552 19.47 16.95 -11.93
CA TYR A 552 18.30 17.25 -12.75
C TYR A 552 17.83 18.70 -12.60
N GLU A 553 17.86 19.25 -11.39
CA GLU A 553 17.60 20.66 -11.12
C GLU A 553 18.58 21.54 -11.90
N SER A 554 19.89 21.28 -11.74
CA SER A 554 20.94 22.03 -12.43
C SER A 554 20.79 21.97 -13.96
N LEU A 555 20.59 20.77 -14.52
CA LEU A 555 20.37 20.59 -15.95
C LEU A 555 19.11 21.30 -16.46
N SER A 556 18.06 21.35 -15.64
CA SER A 556 16.77 21.94 -16.03
C SER A 556 16.80 23.46 -15.99
N PHE A 557 17.49 24.07 -15.02
CA PHE A 557 17.44 25.52 -14.80
C PHE A 557 18.65 26.31 -15.30
N THR A 558 19.81 25.68 -15.52
CA THR A 558 21.00 26.41 -16.02
C THR A 558 20.72 27.15 -17.34
N PRO A 559 20.12 26.51 -18.37
CA PRO A 559 19.80 27.22 -19.61
C PRO A 559 18.81 28.37 -19.42
N LEU A 560 17.84 28.21 -18.50
CA LEU A 560 16.85 29.26 -18.21
C LEU A 560 17.51 30.45 -17.49
N LYS A 561 18.46 30.19 -16.59
CA LYS A 561 19.21 31.23 -15.89
C LYS A 561 20.07 32.05 -16.86
N GLU A 562 20.70 31.40 -17.84
CA GLU A 562 21.44 32.07 -18.91
C GLU A 562 20.50 32.97 -19.73
N LEU A 563 19.42 32.42 -20.27
CA LEU A 563 18.44 33.20 -21.05
C LEU A 563 17.79 34.34 -20.25
N SER A 564 17.56 34.15 -18.94
CA SER A 564 17.00 35.19 -18.09
C SER A 564 17.92 36.41 -17.95
N LYS A 565 19.24 36.21 -17.97
CA LYS A 565 20.21 37.32 -17.95
C LYS A 565 20.18 38.08 -19.27
N ASP A 566 20.15 37.36 -20.39
CA ASP A 566 20.09 37.96 -21.73
C ASP A 566 18.80 38.80 -21.91
N LEU A 567 17.69 38.33 -21.34
CA LEU A 567 16.38 39.00 -21.39
C LEU A 567 16.14 40.00 -20.24
N ASN A 568 17.09 40.17 -19.32
CA ASN A 568 16.94 41.00 -18.11
C ASN A 568 15.66 40.69 -17.30
N VAL A 569 15.43 39.40 -17.03
CA VAL A 569 14.29 38.87 -16.26
C VAL A 569 14.78 38.36 -14.91
N ASN A 570 14.11 38.76 -13.83
CA ASN A 570 14.35 38.23 -12.49
C ASN A 570 13.68 36.86 -12.35
N LEU A 571 14.49 35.80 -12.50
CA LEU A 571 14.04 34.41 -12.50
C LEU A 571 14.18 33.77 -11.12
N SER A 572 13.06 33.38 -10.52
CA SER A 572 13.05 32.44 -9.38
C SER A 572 12.77 31.01 -9.85
N THR A 573 13.37 30.02 -9.21
CA THR A 573 13.27 28.61 -9.63
C THR A 573 12.69 27.76 -8.50
N ILE A 574 11.79 26.86 -8.85
CA ILE A 574 11.18 25.88 -7.94
C ILE A 574 11.37 24.50 -8.56
N TYR A 575 12.24 23.70 -7.94
CA TYR A 575 12.39 22.28 -8.25
C TYR A 575 11.68 21.45 -7.19
N LYS A 576 10.93 20.42 -7.61
CA LYS A 576 10.32 19.48 -6.67
C LYS A 576 10.09 18.13 -7.35
N THR A 577 10.31 17.03 -6.63
CA THR A 577 9.86 15.70 -7.08
C THR A 577 8.37 15.53 -6.73
N SER A 578 7.59 15.00 -7.67
CA SER A 578 6.14 14.91 -7.52
C SER A 578 5.61 13.52 -7.88
N THR A 579 4.77 12.98 -7.00
CA THR A 579 3.94 11.79 -7.26
C THR A 579 2.69 12.16 -8.06
N ASN A 580 2.24 13.43 -8.01
CA ASN A 580 1.13 13.97 -8.78
C ASN A 580 1.42 15.42 -9.22
N ILE A 581 2.07 15.53 -10.38
CA ILE A 581 2.50 16.81 -11.00
C ILE A 581 1.33 17.79 -11.14
N THR A 582 0.16 17.32 -11.58
CA THR A 582 -1.02 18.17 -11.80
C THR A 582 -1.46 18.85 -10.51
N LYS A 583 -1.60 18.08 -9.42
CA LYS A 583 -2.03 18.58 -8.13
C LYS A 583 -1.01 19.54 -7.50
N ASP A 584 0.28 19.27 -7.69
CA ASP A 584 1.35 20.14 -7.20
C ASP A 584 1.42 21.47 -7.98
N ILE A 585 1.19 21.47 -9.30
CA ILE A 585 1.06 22.71 -10.08
C ILE A 585 -0.11 23.54 -9.56
N VAL A 586 -1.30 22.94 -9.42
CA VAL A 586 -2.50 23.61 -8.90
C VAL A 586 -2.23 24.22 -7.52
N ARG A 587 -1.56 23.47 -6.64
CA ARG A 587 -1.18 23.95 -5.31
C ARG A 587 -0.23 25.15 -5.38
N ILE A 588 0.84 25.09 -6.16
CA ILE A 588 1.81 26.18 -6.31
C ILE A 588 1.12 27.45 -6.85
N VAL A 589 0.22 27.27 -7.83
CA VAL A 589 -0.54 28.37 -8.44
C VAL A 589 -1.50 29.01 -7.45
N ASN A 590 -2.22 28.23 -6.64
CA ASN A 590 -3.21 28.76 -5.70
C ASN A 590 -2.56 29.32 -4.42
N GLU A 591 -1.37 28.83 -4.03
CA GLU A 591 -0.61 29.34 -2.88
C GLU A 591 0.25 30.56 -3.22
N GLY A 592 0.76 30.65 -4.45
CA GLY A 592 1.51 31.80 -4.93
C GLY A 592 0.58 32.77 -5.64
N ASN A 593 0.53 34.02 -5.21
CA ASN A 593 -0.29 35.08 -5.84
C ASN A 593 0.24 35.46 -7.24
N TYR A 594 0.24 34.52 -8.19
CA TYR A 594 0.68 34.70 -9.56
C TYR A 594 -0.44 35.30 -10.40
N LYS A 595 -0.06 36.22 -11.30
CA LYS A 595 -1.00 36.86 -12.20
C LYS A 595 -1.37 35.91 -13.36
N LEU A 596 -0.36 35.24 -13.92
CA LEU A 596 -0.51 34.36 -15.09
C LEU A 596 0.26 33.06 -14.87
N LEU A 597 -0.36 31.94 -15.22
CA LEU A 597 0.29 30.65 -15.37
C LEU A 597 0.52 30.34 -16.86
N LEU A 598 1.75 30.03 -17.24
CA LEU A 598 2.11 29.55 -18.57
C LEU A 598 2.54 28.08 -18.50
N ILE A 599 1.92 27.24 -19.32
CA ILE A 599 2.19 25.79 -19.34
C ILE A 599 2.58 25.36 -20.75
N GLY A 600 3.64 24.57 -20.86
CA GLY A 600 4.01 23.90 -22.10
C GLY A 600 3.21 22.61 -22.27
N ALA A 601 2.51 22.47 -23.39
CA ALA A 601 1.77 21.26 -23.71
C ALA A 601 2.54 20.37 -24.68
N ALA A 602 2.46 19.05 -24.48
CA ALA A 602 2.98 18.05 -25.41
C ALA A 602 1.79 17.46 -26.19
N ARG A 603 1.88 17.40 -27.52
CA ARG A 603 0.86 16.75 -28.34
C ARG A 603 0.84 15.26 -28.00
N SER A 604 -0.32 14.71 -27.68
CA SER A 604 -0.50 13.27 -27.60
C SER A 604 -0.43 12.70 -29.02
N PHE A 605 0.46 11.74 -29.27
CA PHE A 605 0.57 11.08 -30.58
C PHE A 605 -0.70 10.28 -30.96
N PHE A 606 -1.64 10.08 -30.03
CA PHE A 606 -2.77 9.16 -30.17
C PHE A 606 -4.15 9.77 -29.85
N SER A 607 -4.27 11.10 -29.74
CA SER A 607 -5.59 11.72 -29.49
C SER A 607 -5.74 13.09 -30.16
N ASP A 608 -6.90 13.31 -30.77
CA ASP A 608 -7.30 14.60 -31.36
C ASP A 608 -7.62 15.68 -30.30
N ASP A 609 -7.75 15.28 -29.03
CA ASP A 609 -7.94 16.19 -27.89
C ASP A 609 -6.60 16.76 -27.39
N ILE A 610 -6.32 17.98 -27.85
CA ILE A 610 -5.12 18.76 -27.54
C ILE A 610 -5.14 19.29 -26.08
N LEU A 611 -6.31 19.31 -25.43
CA LEU A 611 -6.51 19.81 -24.04
C LEU A 611 -6.78 18.67 -23.03
N GLY A 612 -6.57 17.42 -23.42
CA GLY A 612 -6.97 16.25 -22.64
C GLY A 612 -6.28 16.07 -21.27
N GLY A 613 -7.01 15.46 -20.35
CA GLY A 613 -6.52 14.92 -19.07
C GLY A 613 -5.92 15.96 -18.13
N LYS A 614 -4.59 16.12 -18.14
CA LYS A 614 -3.84 16.92 -17.15
C LYS A 614 -4.06 18.42 -17.32
N ILE A 615 -4.11 18.91 -18.55
CA ILE A 615 -4.30 20.34 -18.84
C ILE A 615 -5.71 20.77 -18.43
N ARG A 616 -6.73 19.97 -18.76
CA ARG A 616 -8.12 20.21 -18.33
C ARG A 616 -8.24 20.30 -16.81
N THR A 617 -7.60 19.40 -16.05
CA THR A 617 -7.59 19.45 -14.59
C THR A 617 -6.95 20.75 -14.07
N ILE A 618 -5.79 21.14 -14.61
CA ILE A 618 -5.13 22.39 -14.19
C ILE A 618 -6.03 23.59 -14.49
N LEU A 619 -6.65 23.65 -15.66
CA LEU A 619 -7.58 24.73 -15.98
C LEU A 619 -8.74 24.75 -14.97
N ASN A 620 -9.44 23.63 -14.76
CA ASN A 620 -10.61 23.61 -13.90
C ASN A 620 -10.31 23.93 -12.42
N GLU A 621 -9.11 23.63 -11.92
CA GLU A 621 -8.75 23.79 -10.50
C GLU A 621 -7.89 25.03 -10.20
N THR A 622 -7.52 25.82 -11.22
CA THR A 622 -6.76 27.07 -11.04
C THR A 622 -7.64 28.29 -11.29
N ASN A 623 -7.59 29.24 -10.36
CA ASN A 623 -8.30 30.52 -10.44
C ASN A 623 -7.46 31.65 -11.06
N CYS A 624 -6.36 31.32 -11.73
CA CYS A 624 -5.50 32.28 -12.42
C CYS A 624 -5.74 32.27 -13.93
N ASN A 625 -5.35 33.36 -14.57
CA ASN A 625 -5.23 33.40 -16.03
C ASN A 625 -4.20 32.37 -16.46
N THR A 626 -4.47 31.70 -17.58
CA THR A 626 -3.64 30.57 -18.03
C THR A 626 -3.34 30.68 -19.52
N GLY A 627 -2.06 30.64 -19.87
CA GLY A 627 -1.59 30.50 -21.25
C GLY A 627 -1.03 29.08 -21.48
N ILE A 628 -1.42 28.45 -22.58
CA ILE A 628 -0.98 27.11 -22.95
C ILE A 628 -0.23 27.21 -24.27
N LEU A 629 1.07 26.89 -24.24
CA LEU A 629 1.92 26.93 -25.42
C LEU A 629 2.03 25.54 -26.04
N PHE A 630 1.64 25.46 -27.32
CA PHE A 630 1.93 24.34 -28.20
C PHE A 630 2.97 24.79 -29.21
N SER A 631 4.09 24.07 -29.33
CA SER A 631 5.11 24.41 -30.33
C SER A 631 5.83 23.16 -30.80
N SER A 632 6.28 23.16 -32.06
CA SER A 632 7.24 22.17 -32.56
C SER A 632 8.63 22.47 -32.01
N GLN A 633 9.08 23.72 -32.12
CA GLN A 633 10.28 24.30 -31.51
C GLN A 633 10.26 25.82 -31.75
N LEU A 634 9.96 26.65 -30.75
CA LEU A 634 9.70 28.09 -30.98
C LEU A 634 11.01 28.85 -31.26
N GLN A 635 11.17 29.31 -32.50
CA GLN A 635 12.34 30.08 -32.95
C GLN A 635 12.11 31.60 -32.79
N ASP A 636 12.57 32.41 -33.74
CA ASP A 636 12.39 33.86 -33.71
C ASP A 636 10.93 34.23 -33.98
N ILE A 637 10.34 35.05 -33.09
CA ILE A 637 8.97 35.52 -33.24
C ILE A 637 8.98 36.78 -34.12
N LYS A 638 8.87 36.64 -35.45
CA LYS A 638 8.87 37.78 -36.39
C LYS A 638 7.48 38.16 -36.87
N ASN A 639 6.57 37.20 -36.96
CA ASN A 639 5.20 37.37 -37.41
C ASN A 639 4.24 36.75 -36.39
N ILE A 640 3.42 37.60 -35.79
CA ILE A 640 2.41 37.22 -34.79
C ILE A 640 1.04 37.40 -35.42
N HIS A 641 0.23 36.35 -35.39
CA HIS A 641 -1.16 36.39 -35.83
C HIS A 641 -2.11 36.22 -34.65
N ILE A 642 -3.19 36.99 -34.65
CA ILE A 642 -4.29 36.83 -33.68
C ILE A 642 -5.48 36.23 -34.43
N LEU A 643 -6.02 35.12 -33.91
CA LEU A 643 -7.31 34.62 -34.37
C LEU A 643 -8.42 35.44 -33.70
N PHE A 644 -9.21 36.14 -34.50
CA PHE A 644 -10.20 37.11 -34.01
C PHE A 644 -11.59 36.72 -34.49
N GLY A 645 -12.50 36.51 -33.55
CA GLY A 645 -13.88 36.10 -33.82
C GLY A 645 -14.94 36.90 -33.03
N ARG A 646 -14.59 37.52 -31.91
CA ARG A 646 -15.52 38.20 -30.98
C ARG A 646 -14.91 39.49 -30.40
N GLU A 647 -15.75 40.36 -29.85
CA GLU A 647 -15.29 41.61 -29.21
C GLU A 647 -14.32 41.38 -28.04
N LYS A 648 -14.52 40.30 -27.27
CA LYS A 648 -13.63 39.88 -26.18
C LYS A 648 -12.18 39.68 -26.63
N ASP A 649 -11.94 39.36 -27.90
CA ASP A 649 -10.59 39.13 -28.44
C ASP A 649 -9.77 40.43 -28.60
N LEU A 650 -10.38 41.60 -28.40
CA LEU A 650 -9.65 42.88 -28.25
C LEU A 650 -8.66 42.82 -27.08
N GLU A 651 -8.92 41.97 -26.09
CA GLU A 651 -7.99 41.65 -25.01
C GLU A 651 -6.69 41.01 -25.52
N LEU A 652 -6.79 40.07 -26.47
CA LEU A 652 -5.63 39.43 -27.10
C LEU A 652 -4.78 40.42 -27.88
N LEU A 653 -5.39 41.47 -28.45
CA LEU A 653 -4.68 42.52 -29.18
C LEU A 653 -3.67 43.26 -28.29
N GLN A 654 -4.04 43.53 -27.03
CA GLN A 654 -3.12 44.18 -26.09
C GLN A 654 -1.93 43.28 -25.75
N ILE A 655 -2.17 41.98 -25.55
CA ILE A 655 -1.14 40.96 -25.30
C ILE A 655 -0.20 40.86 -26.51
N ALA A 656 -0.76 40.75 -27.72
CA ALA A 656 0.01 40.60 -28.94
C ALA A 656 0.87 41.84 -29.25
N LYS A 657 0.41 43.04 -28.91
CA LYS A 657 1.23 44.26 -29.03
C LYS A 657 2.43 44.27 -28.09
N ARG A 658 2.26 43.82 -26.84
CA ARG A 658 3.39 43.72 -25.90
C ARG A 658 4.44 42.75 -26.45
N LEU A 659 4.00 41.61 -26.96
CA LEU A 659 4.87 40.64 -27.62
C LEU A 659 5.57 41.25 -28.84
N ALA A 660 4.81 41.90 -29.72
CA ALA A 660 5.34 42.52 -30.93
C ALA A 660 6.34 43.65 -30.63
N ALA A 661 6.10 44.46 -29.60
CA ALA A 661 7.00 45.52 -29.17
C ALA A 661 8.31 44.96 -28.60
N ASN A 662 8.24 43.98 -27.70
CA ASN A 662 9.42 43.37 -27.08
C ASN A 662 10.28 42.55 -28.06
N TYR A 663 9.69 42.02 -29.13
CA TYR A 663 10.38 41.21 -30.15
C TYR A 663 10.57 41.90 -31.51
N ASN A 664 10.12 43.15 -31.65
CA ASN A 664 10.09 43.89 -32.92
C ASN A 664 9.41 43.09 -34.06
N SER A 665 8.29 42.45 -33.73
CA SER A 665 7.53 41.57 -34.63
C SER A 665 6.46 42.31 -35.41
N ARG A 666 6.07 41.77 -36.57
CA ARG A 666 4.89 42.20 -37.33
C ARG A 666 3.65 41.57 -36.73
N LEU A 667 2.61 42.37 -36.55
CA LEU A 667 1.32 41.94 -36.01
C LEU A 667 0.26 41.92 -37.11
N SER A 668 -0.47 40.82 -37.23
CA SER A 668 -1.65 40.72 -38.10
C SER A 668 -2.83 40.07 -37.38
N ILE A 669 -4.03 40.35 -37.85
CA ILE A 669 -5.29 39.77 -37.35
C ILE A 669 -5.87 38.89 -38.44
N VAL A 670 -6.23 37.66 -38.10
CA VAL A 670 -6.98 36.74 -38.96
C VAL A 670 -8.44 36.82 -38.52
N ASP A 671 -9.28 37.43 -39.36
CA ASP A 671 -10.71 37.57 -39.08
C ASP A 671 -11.44 36.29 -39.46
N LEU A 672 -11.95 35.57 -38.47
CA LEU A 672 -12.60 34.26 -38.66
C LEU A 672 -13.99 34.39 -39.29
N ASN A 673 -14.78 35.37 -38.84
CA ASN A 673 -16.23 35.43 -39.11
C ASN A 673 -16.68 36.79 -39.68
N GLY A 674 -15.76 37.67 -40.10
CA GLY A 674 -16.10 39.02 -40.56
C GLY A 674 -16.36 40.01 -39.42
N SER A 675 -16.01 39.63 -38.18
CA SER A 675 -16.26 40.40 -36.96
C SER A 675 -15.51 41.73 -36.95
N THR A 676 -14.41 41.84 -37.71
CA THR A 676 -13.65 43.09 -37.82
C THR A 676 -14.41 44.21 -38.55
N ASN A 677 -15.50 43.89 -39.26
CA ASN A 677 -16.34 44.86 -39.95
C ASN A 677 -17.37 45.57 -39.06
N GLN A 678 -17.57 45.10 -37.83
CA GLN A 678 -18.48 45.76 -36.87
C GLN A 678 -17.95 47.16 -36.51
N PRO A 679 -18.81 48.20 -36.44
CA PRO A 679 -18.37 49.59 -36.32
C PRO A 679 -17.48 49.87 -35.10
N GLN A 680 -17.81 49.29 -33.94
CA GLN A 680 -17.07 49.45 -32.68
C GLN A 680 -15.65 48.84 -32.75
N ILE A 681 -15.53 47.63 -33.32
CA ILE A 681 -14.28 46.90 -33.48
C ILE A 681 -13.42 47.58 -34.57
N LYS A 682 -14.03 47.92 -35.70
CA LYS A 682 -13.36 48.59 -36.83
C LYS A 682 -12.75 49.93 -36.43
N GLN A 683 -13.42 50.70 -35.57
CA GLN A 683 -12.90 51.97 -35.06
C GLN A 683 -11.69 51.75 -34.12
N SER A 684 -11.74 50.70 -33.28
CA SER A 684 -10.65 50.33 -32.39
C SER A 684 -9.42 49.81 -33.16
N LEU A 685 -9.62 48.97 -34.17
CA LEU A 685 -8.54 48.42 -35.00
C LEU A 685 -7.88 49.47 -35.91
N LYS A 686 -8.65 50.42 -36.45
CA LYS A 686 -8.10 51.52 -37.27
C LYS A 686 -7.11 52.41 -36.52
N LYS A 687 -7.29 52.60 -35.21
CA LYS A 687 -6.36 53.36 -34.37
C LYS A 687 -4.99 52.68 -34.27
N GLU A 688 -4.94 51.36 -34.48
CA GLU A 688 -3.80 50.51 -34.12
C GLU A 688 -2.95 50.09 -35.32
N LYS A 689 -3.33 50.47 -36.56
CA LYS A 689 -2.59 50.20 -37.81
C LYS A 689 -2.16 48.73 -38.00
N VAL A 690 -3.03 47.78 -37.65
CA VAL A 690 -2.76 46.34 -37.77
C VAL A 690 -3.24 45.79 -39.13
N LYS A 691 -2.47 44.89 -39.74
CA LYS A 691 -2.85 44.22 -41.00
C LYS A 691 -3.95 43.20 -40.75
N ILE A 692 -5.03 43.25 -41.53
CA ILE A 692 -6.12 42.25 -41.47
C ILE A 692 -5.90 41.25 -42.60
N LEU A 693 -5.87 39.96 -42.26
CA LEU A 693 -5.70 38.82 -43.15
C LEU A 693 -7.01 38.02 -43.20
N THR A 694 -7.26 37.39 -44.34
CA THR A 694 -8.35 36.43 -44.50
C THR A 694 -7.91 35.04 -43.97
N PRO A 695 -8.85 34.16 -43.55
CA PRO A 695 -8.54 32.81 -43.03
C PRO A 695 -7.82 31.88 -44.01
N VAL A 696 -7.60 32.27 -45.27
CA VAL A 696 -6.92 31.46 -46.28
C VAL A 696 -5.42 31.81 -46.37
N ASP A 697 -5.04 33.03 -45.97
CA ASP A 697 -3.71 33.63 -46.25
C ASP A 697 -2.72 33.62 -45.06
N TRP A 698 -3.08 32.99 -43.94
CA TRP A 698 -2.35 33.09 -42.67
C TRP A 698 -1.24 32.03 -42.46
N LYS A 699 -1.00 31.15 -43.44
CA LYS A 699 -0.07 30.00 -43.32
C LYS A 699 1.41 30.35 -43.08
N GLN A 700 1.80 31.62 -43.15
CA GLN A 700 3.13 32.09 -42.77
C GLN A 700 3.07 32.77 -41.40
N PHE A 701 3.40 32.03 -40.34
CA PHE A 701 3.35 32.52 -38.96
C PHE A 701 4.45 31.92 -38.11
N ASP A 702 4.91 32.69 -37.12
CA ASP A 702 5.84 32.21 -36.10
C ASP A 702 5.10 31.94 -34.79
N LEU A 703 4.11 32.78 -34.46
CA LEU A 703 3.25 32.60 -33.27
C LEU A 703 1.80 32.98 -33.57
N ILE A 704 0.88 32.09 -33.23
CA ILE A 704 -0.56 32.37 -33.24
C ILE A 704 -1.04 32.57 -31.79
N LEU A 705 -1.82 33.61 -31.55
CA LEU A 705 -2.57 33.80 -30.32
C LEU A 705 -4.05 33.49 -30.57
N CYS A 706 -4.64 32.70 -29.69
CA CYS A 706 -6.05 32.33 -29.77
C CYS A 706 -6.67 32.27 -28.37
N ASP A 707 -7.91 32.73 -28.24
CA ASP A 707 -8.69 32.54 -27.01
C ASP A 707 -9.13 31.08 -26.90
N LEU A 708 -9.09 30.52 -25.68
CA LEU A 708 -9.39 29.12 -25.44
C LEU A 708 -10.81 28.74 -25.91
N ASP A 709 -11.80 29.62 -25.73
CA ASP A 709 -13.18 29.32 -26.13
C ASP A 709 -13.32 29.28 -27.65
N ILE A 710 -12.57 30.11 -28.39
CA ILE A 710 -12.58 30.09 -29.86
C ILE A 710 -11.99 28.78 -30.35
N TRP A 711 -10.88 28.36 -29.75
CA TRP A 711 -10.26 27.09 -30.06
C TRP A 711 -11.22 25.90 -29.80
N GLU A 712 -11.99 25.93 -28.72
CA GLU A 712 -12.95 24.87 -28.39
C GLU A 712 -14.15 24.84 -29.33
N ASN A 713 -14.68 26.01 -29.73
CA ASN A 713 -15.94 26.12 -30.49
C ASN A 713 -15.78 26.10 -32.01
N HIS A 714 -14.60 26.40 -32.55
CA HIS A 714 -14.37 26.49 -34.00
C HIS A 714 -13.27 25.52 -34.46
N SER A 715 -13.66 24.26 -34.67
CA SER A 715 -12.74 23.20 -35.11
C SER A 715 -12.11 23.45 -36.48
N GLU A 716 -12.82 24.17 -37.35
CA GLU A 716 -12.44 24.48 -38.74
C GLU A 716 -11.21 25.39 -38.86
N PHE A 717 -10.83 26.09 -37.79
CA PHE A 717 -9.67 26.97 -37.75
C PHE A 717 -8.51 26.40 -36.91
N ARG A 718 -8.64 25.14 -36.47
CA ARG A 718 -7.55 24.45 -35.76
C ARG A 718 -6.44 24.14 -36.75
N VAL A 719 -5.21 24.43 -36.36
CA VAL A 719 -4.04 24.10 -37.16
C VAL A 719 -3.69 22.63 -36.92
N ASP A 720 -3.93 21.77 -37.91
CA ASP A 720 -3.60 20.35 -37.83
C ASP A 720 -2.09 20.10 -37.70
N GLU A 721 -1.26 20.94 -38.31
CA GLU A 721 0.21 20.89 -38.25
C GLU A 721 0.85 22.27 -38.14
N LEU A 722 1.58 22.52 -37.03
CA LEU A 722 2.36 23.74 -36.86
C LEU A 722 3.61 23.70 -37.77
N PRO A 723 3.97 24.80 -38.45
CA PRO A 723 5.21 24.89 -39.19
C PRO A 723 6.40 24.66 -38.27
N GLN A 724 7.52 24.18 -38.83
CA GLN A 724 8.78 24.13 -38.08
C GLN A 724 9.14 25.55 -37.62
N GLY A 725 9.42 25.72 -36.33
CA GLY A 725 9.64 27.04 -35.76
C GLY A 725 8.40 27.70 -35.16
N GLY A 726 7.20 27.20 -35.49
CA GLY A 726 5.92 27.81 -35.13
C GLY A 726 5.41 27.46 -33.74
N GLY A 727 4.58 28.34 -33.18
CA GLY A 727 3.86 28.13 -31.93
C GLY A 727 2.40 28.59 -31.98
N LEU A 728 1.58 27.98 -31.13
CA LEU A 728 0.21 28.36 -30.83
C LEU A 728 0.10 28.60 -29.32
N LEU A 729 -0.28 29.81 -28.94
CA LEU A 729 -0.53 30.20 -27.56
C LEU A 729 -2.04 30.34 -27.33
N LEU A 730 -2.62 29.38 -26.63
CA LEU A 730 -4.02 29.44 -26.18
C LEU A 730 -4.10 30.20 -24.87
N ILE A 731 -5.00 31.17 -24.77
CA ILE A 731 -5.13 32.03 -23.58
C ILE A 731 -6.54 31.86 -23.00
N ARG A 732 -6.60 31.64 -21.67
CA ARG A 732 -7.82 31.70 -20.88
C ARG A 732 -7.78 32.94 -19.98
N SER A 733 -8.69 33.87 -20.25
CA SER A 733 -8.90 35.08 -19.44
C SER A 733 -10.04 34.86 -18.43
N THR A 734 -9.73 34.92 -17.13
CA THR A 734 -10.67 34.97 -16.01
C THR A 734 -10.69 36.41 -15.49
N ASP A 735 -11.79 37.14 -15.74
CA ASP A 735 -12.10 38.54 -15.40
C ASP A 735 -10.92 39.49 -15.07
N GLY A 736 -10.70 40.47 -15.94
CA GLY A 736 -9.97 41.71 -15.62
C GLY A 736 -8.45 41.70 -15.78
N PHE A 737 -7.88 40.89 -16.68
CA PHE A 737 -6.45 40.62 -16.63
C PHE A 737 -5.49 41.61 -17.33
N ILE A 738 -5.92 42.52 -18.21
CA ILE A 738 -4.96 43.09 -19.18
C ILE A 738 -4.51 44.52 -18.87
N ILE A 739 -5.07 45.16 -17.83
CA ILE A 739 -4.73 46.56 -17.49
C ILE A 739 -3.56 46.64 -16.48
N GLU A 740 -3.36 45.66 -15.60
CA GLU A 740 -2.44 45.79 -14.45
C GLU A 740 -1.22 44.83 -14.41
N ALA A 741 -1.01 44.00 -15.44
CA ALA A 741 0.15 43.09 -15.53
C ALA A 741 1.45 43.80 -15.93
#